data_AF-A0A2A2JV67-F1
#
_entry.id   AF-A0A2A2JV67-F1
#
_cell.length_a   1.000
_cell.length_b   1.000
_cell.length_c   1.000
_cell.angle_alpha   90.00
_cell.angle_beta   90.00
_cell.angle_gamma   90.00
#
_symmetry.space_group_name_H-M   'P 1'
#
loop_
_entity.id
_entity.type
_entity.pdbx_description
1 polymer ?
#
loop_
_entity_poly.entity_id
_entity_poly.type
_entity_poly.pdbx_seq_one_letter_code
_entity_poly.pdbx_strand_id
1 'polypeptide(L)'
;MSLGRNRSGASGFMIVMQMQPVGSAIRNPAEKFNYDRILIRSLINDRLIGRSTDWRSDRFQGDLDRSSTRLMASRHLLTGATRALRVCMPTASLHTTTCCSWQKFENERHFEPGEDILGRTWHGLTYDWRRWRRRYYEARKDAWKKRHPVAHMKYAPMDHEMWPHRAEITIIGGGLAGSSTAYWIKQRFRDEDFKVVVIENNDNFMEGTTMLSTGAVTAQFSIDEHIEMSLFTAEFLRHTGIHLQVLDSQPPDTHFLPKSYLHLATTEEQKKMLQDNWKRQVEKGARVTILSAEQLSERYPFMDFSDVLLGSLGIENEGVIDTWQVLAAIREKNITLGVHYIKGEVEGFEFNRRPDQNVMEEDGNRWEKELPTRVIGVTVRPQMSAASPRLIRSHLIVNAAGPWAGQVAEKCGIGKGDGILAVPVPIEPRKRQVFVVFAPDVPPDMPVLFDECGLRCTQMNIGNTYLISRIPTPDEDAKIDHKDMSIDYTEFTEKIFPILVKRVPSFESAQIKSAYAGYEDFNTFDTAPIIGPHPTYTNVHMMCGFGSRSAMHSIAAARGYAEKILDGAYININLRKFDMRRIVKMQPLMETYSYLNFQQLQLKNDKKMAEDLPSGWEKRMSRTNNTPYYFNTATGRSQWERPTSSAFGKGSNLTEVRCAHILVKHSGSRNPSSWRSDHITRSKEDAINILNGYIEQIKASANPYKEFQTIAKEFSDCSSAKRGGDLGLFGRRKMQKPFEDASFALDVGEMSPIVDTDSGVHIIWRIE
;
A
#
# COMPACT_ATOMS: atom_id res chain seq x y z
N MET A 1 0.85 -2.24 50.91
CA MET A 1 1.34 -1.69 52.20
C MET A 1 2.69 -1.06 51.90
N SER A 2 3.04 0.18 52.27
CA SER A 2 2.41 1.27 53.03
C SER A 2 2.69 2.61 52.30
N LEU A 3 1.83 3.65 52.28
CA LEU A 3 1.66 4.70 53.32
C LEU A 3 2.99 5.19 53.93
N GLY A 4 3.36 6.48 53.94
CA GLY A 4 2.76 7.75 53.45
C GLY A 4 3.87 8.81 53.25
N ARG A 5 3.69 10.15 53.38
CA ARG A 5 2.60 10.98 53.91
C ARG A 5 2.95 12.49 53.73
N ASN A 6 1.98 13.37 53.38
CA ASN A 6 1.89 14.80 53.79
C ASN A 6 3.00 15.80 53.33
N ARG A 7 2.83 17.15 53.34
CA ARG A 7 1.69 18.04 53.70
C ARG A 7 1.73 19.39 52.93
N SER A 8 0.65 20.17 53.06
CA SER A 8 0.42 21.49 52.47
C SER A 8 0.96 22.69 53.27
N GLY A 9 1.02 23.86 52.62
CA GLY A 9 1.18 25.20 53.25
C GLY A 9 0.69 26.33 52.33
N ALA A 10 0.07 27.38 52.92
CA ALA A 10 -0.32 28.66 52.29
C ALA A 10 0.26 29.82 53.15
N SER A 11 0.12 31.13 52.93
CA SER A 11 -0.87 31.98 52.23
C SER A 11 -0.42 33.47 52.22
N GLY A 12 -0.97 34.33 51.34
CA GLY A 12 -0.91 35.82 51.41
C GLY A 12 -1.35 36.46 50.07
N PHE A 13 -2.39 37.32 49.93
CA PHE A 13 -2.65 38.70 50.43
C PHE A 13 -1.78 39.79 49.72
N MET A 14 -2.29 40.94 49.22
CA MET A 14 -3.69 41.40 48.98
C MET A 14 -3.76 42.79 48.22
N ILE A 15 -4.68 42.97 47.24
CA ILE A 15 -5.23 44.25 46.63
C ILE A 15 -4.18 45.28 46.07
N VAL A 16 -4.39 46.23 45.13
CA VAL A 16 -5.48 46.96 44.41
C VAL A 16 -5.02 47.19 42.94
N MET A 17 -5.80 47.60 41.92
CA MET A 17 -7.16 48.18 41.72
C MET A 17 -7.71 47.60 40.35
N GLN A 18 -8.72 48.04 39.56
CA GLN A 18 -9.72 49.14 39.50
C GLN A 18 -10.99 48.62 38.73
N MET A 19 -11.83 49.49 38.12
CA MET A 19 -13.10 49.20 37.43
C MET A 19 -13.41 50.26 36.32
N GLN A 20 -14.39 50.15 35.39
CA GLN A 20 -15.53 49.21 35.32
C GLN A 20 -15.90 48.62 33.92
N PRO A 21 -16.44 49.34 32.90
CA PRO A 21 -17.43 48.72 32.00
C PRO A 21 -17.06 48.78 30.49
N VAL A 22 -17.67 48.05 29.55
CA VAL A 22 -18.97 47.33 29.46
C VAL A 22 -18.68 45.93 28.85
N GLY A 23 -19.42 44.83 29.05
CA GLY A 23 -20.69 44.59 29.78
C GLY A 23 -21.69 43.79 28.90
N SER A 24 -22.44 42.83 29.47
CA SER A 24 -23.36 41.96 28.72
C SER A 24 -24.55 41.47 29.57
N ALA A 25 -25.67 41.10 28.93
CA ALA A 25 -26.93 40.77 29.62
C ALA A 25 -26.98 39.32 30.12
N ILE A 26 -27.47 39.14 31.35
CA ILE A 26 -27.55 37.85 32.06
C ILE A 26 -28.92 37.19 31.87
N ARG A 27 -28.98 35.87 31.69
CA ARG A 27 -30.03 35.01 32.27
C ARG A 27 -29.69 33.51 32.33
N ASN A 28 -29.39 33.07 33.55
CA ASN A 28 -29.72 31.76 34.14
C ASN A 28 -30.70 32.06 35.31
N PRO A 29 -31.25 31.12 36.13
CA PRO A 29 -30.96 29.70 36.26
C PRO A 29 -32.24 28.80 36.19
N ALA A 30 -32.17 27.57 36.72
CA ALA A 30 -33.29 26.64 36.86
C ALA A 30 -33.93 26.67 38.26
N GLU A 31 -35.22 26.27 38.38
CA GLU A 31 -35.69 25.23 39.34
C GLU A 31 -37.24 24.99 39.35
N LYS A 32 -37.62 23.74 39.66
CA LYS A 32 -38.81 23.27 40.45
C LYS A 32 -40.29 23.34 39.95
N PHE A 33 -40.86 22.13 39.86
CA PHE A 33 -42.14 21.62 40.45
C PHE A 33 -43.57 21.86 39.87
N ASN A 34 -44.11 20.77 39.27
CA ASN A 34 -45.24 19.92 39.76
C ASN A 34 -46.69 20.02 39.18
N TYR A 35 -47.42 18.89 39.30
CA TYR A 35 -48.84 18.58 39.00
C TYR A 35 -49.29 18.62 37.51
N ASP A 36 -50.20 17.78 36.98
CA ASP A 36 -50.91 16.55 37.44
C ASP A 36 -51.02 15.57 36.22
N ARG A 37 -50.92 14.23 36.32
CA ARG A 37 -51.94 13.18 36.61
C ARG A 37 -53.17 13.09 35.68
N ILE A 38 -53.77 11.87 35.66
CA ILE A 38 -54.86 11.38 34.78
C ILE A 38 -54.32 11.05 33.36
N LEU A 39 -54.53 9.89 32.72
CA LEU A 39 -55.26 8.62 32.95
C LEU A 39 -54.23 7.47 32.69
N ILE A 40 -54.21 6.28 33.31
CA ILE A 40 -55.18 5.17 33.34
C ILE A 40 -54.91 4.29 34.58
N ARG A 41 -55.97 3.71 35.18
CA ARG A 41 -55.87 2.86 36.38
C ARG A 41 -56.87 1.69 36.30
N SER A 42 -56.43 0.53 35.81
CA SER A 42 -57.17 -0.74 35.71
C SER A 42 -56.23 -1.78 35.08
N LEU A 43 -55.92 -2.96 35.63
CA LEU A 43 -56.30 -3.62 36.89
C LEU A 43 -55.05 -4.26 37.53
N ILE A 44 -55.04 -4.40 38.86
CA ILE A 44 -54.13 -5.32 39.58
C ILE A 44 -54.98 -6.19 40.50
N ASN A 45 -54.85 -7.51 40.33
CA ASN A 45 -55.09 -8.60 41.28
C ASN A 45 -54.22 -9.77 40.77
N ASP A 46 -53.63 -10.64 41.58
CA ASP A 46 -53.84 -10.89 43.01
C ASP A 46 -52.51 -11.12 43.79
N ARG A 47 -52.61 -10.87 45.10
CA ARG A 47 -51.91 -11.48 46.26
C ARG A 47 -50.41 -11.88 46.25
N LEU A 48 -49.73 -11.34 47.27
CA LEU A 48 -48.50 -11.85 47.90
C LEU A 48 -48.77 -13.08 48.82
N ILE A 49 -47.72 -13.53 49.53
CA ILE A 49 -47.60 -14.60 50.56
C ILE A 49 -47.03 -15.92 49.98
N GLY A 50 -45.96 -16.53 50.53
CA GLY A 50 -44.98 -16.09 51.54
C GLY A 50 -44.23 -17.25 52.21
N ARG A 51 -42.99 -17.03 52.72
CA ARG A 51 -42.15 -17.88 53.62
C ARG A 51 -41.86 -19.34 53.17
N SER A 52 -40.63 -19.80 52.89
CA SER A 52 -39.34 -19.87 53.66
C SER A 52 -39.19 -21.07 54.62
N THR A 53 -38.44 -22.10 54.21
CA THR A 53 -37.71 -23.18 54.98
C THR A 53 -37.36 -24.32 53.98
N ASP A 54 -36.45 -25.27 54.21
CA ASP A 54 -35.05 -25.24 54.68
C ASP A 54 -34.43 -26.68 54.54
N TRP A 55 -33.13 -26.76 54.18
CA TRP A 55 -32.13 -27.83 54.50
C TRP A 55 -32.29 -29.33 54.16
N ARG A 56 -31.20 -29.91 53.58
CA ARG A 56 -30.53 -31.27 53.72
C ARG A 56 -31.40 -32.57 53.77
N SER A 57 -30.94 -33.80 53.42
CA SER A 57 -29.60 -34.42 53.46
C SER A 57 -29.46 -35.73 52.61
N ASP A 58 -28.21 -36.00 52.19
CA ASP A 58 -27.42 -37.26 52.19
C ASP A 58 -28.04 -38.68 51.96
N ARG A 59 -27.56 -39.35 50.88
CA ARG A 59 -26.83 -40.67 50.83
C ARG A 59 -26.47 -41.02 49.35
N PHE A 60 -25.32 -41.62 48.96
CA PHE A 60 -24.75 -42.98 49.22
C PHE A 60 -25.66 -44.13 48.66
N GLN A 61 -25.21 -45.21 48.00
CA GLN A 61 -23.87 -45.85 47.83
C GLN A 61 -23.87 -46.95 46.70
N GLY A 62 -22.69 -47.45 46.25
CA GLY A 62 -22.49 -48.71 45.47
C GLY A 62 -22.27 -48.54 43.94
N ASP A 63 -21.37 -49.21 43.21
CA ASP A 63 -20.72 -50.57 43.23
C ASP A 63 -21.58 -51.72 42.64
N LEU A 64 -21.10 -52.71 41.84
CA LEU A 64 -19.84 -52.93 41.08
C LEU A 64 -19.98 -54.11 40.05
N ASP A 65 -19.33 -54.01 38.88
CA ASP A 65 -18.71 -55.07 38.02
C ASP A 65 -19.50 -56.21 37.27
N ARG A 66 -18.86 -56.72 36.19
CA ARG A 66 -18.89 -58.07 35.53
C ARG A 66 -20.00 -58.63 34.58
N SER A 67 -19.51 -58.99 33.36
CA SER A 67 -19.56 -60.34 32.71
C SER A 67 -20.45 -60.68 31.47
N SER A 68 -19.80 -60.63 30.28
CA SER A 68 -19.75 -61.58 29.12
C SER A 68 -20.84 -62.65 28.76
N THR A 69 -21.30 -62.58 27.50
CA THR A 69 -21.56 -63.66 26.49
C THR A 69 -22.66 -64.74 26.65
N ARG A 70 -23.55 -64.90 25.63
CA ARG A 70 -23.61 -66.06 24.68
C ARG A 70 -24.78 -66.07 23.65
N LEU A 71 -24.48 -66.65 22.47
CA LEU A 71 -25.27 -67.39 21.44
C LEU A 71 -26.60 -66.94 20.77
N MET A 72 -26.57 -67.15 19.44
CA MET A 72 -27.58 -67.32 18.37
C MET A 72 -28.90 -68.10 18.68
N ALA A 73 -29.99 -67.87 17.91
CA ALA A 73 -30.37 -68.70 16.73
C ALA A 73 -31.84 -68.54 16.19
N SER A 74 -32.01 -68.80 14.88
CA SER A 74 -33.25 -69.25 14.16
C SER A 74 -34.45 -68.28 13.93
N ARG A 75 -35.44 -68.58 13.06
CA ARG A 75 -35.38 -68.78 11.58
C ARG A 75 -36.80 -68.65 10.93
N HIS A 76 -36.89 -68.06 9.72
CA HIS A 76 -37.98 -68.05 8.70
C HIS A 76 -39.48 -68.24 9.07
N LEU A 77 -40.38 -67.39 8.51
CA LEU A 77 -41.21 -67.77 7.33
C LEU A 77 -42.09 -66.62 6.75
N LEU A 78 -42.58 -66.86 5.52
CA LEU A 78 -43.64 -66.19 4.75
C LEU A 78 -43.42 -64.75 4.21
N THR A 79 -43.49 -64.65 2.88
CA THR A 79 -43.60 -63.43 2.06
C THR A 79 -45.04 -63.27 1.55
N GLY A 80 -45.51 -62.03 1.33
CA GLY A 80 -46.87 -61.79 0.82
C GLY A 80 -47.23 -60.34 0.48
N ALA A 81 -47.14 -59.99 -0.81
CA ALA A 81 -47.84 -58.90 -1.52
C ALA A 81 -48.15 -57.55 -0.78
N THR A 82 -47.23 -56.61 -0.95
CA THR A 82 -47.46 -55.17 -1.20
C THR A 82 -48.91 -54.66 -1.43
N ARG A 83 -49.42 -53.79 -0.55
CA ARG A 83 -49.82 -52.39 -0.89
C ARG A 83 -50.20 -51.53 0.34
N ALA A 84 -49.62 -50.33 0.40
CA ALA A 84 -50.03 -49.14 1.17
C ALA A 84 -50.05 -49.18 2.73
N LEU A 85 -49.71 -48.03 3.32
CA LEU A 85 -50.04 -47.54 4.68
C LEU A 85 -49.59 -48.35 5.91
N ARG A 86 -48.32 -48.16 6.30
CA ARG A 86 -47.77 -47.98 7.68
C ARG A 86 -46.33 -47.46 7.48
N VAL A 87 -45.78 -46.46 8.19
CA VAL A 87 -45.89 -46.07 9.61
C VAL A 87 -45.40 -47.19 10.55
N CYS A 88 -44.07 -47.33 10.62
CA CYS A 88 -43.36 -47.83 11.79
C CYS A 88 -41.93 -47.23 11.84
N MET A 89 -41.27 -47.29 12.99
CA MET A 89 -40.00 -46.61 13.26
C MET A 89 -38.78 -47.42 12.77
N PRO A 90 -37.70 -46.77 12.30
CA PRO A 90 -36.38 -47.40 12.16
C PRO A 90 -35.64 -47.41 13.51
N THR A 91 -35.03 -48.54 13.87
CA THR A 91 -34.14 -48.64 15.03
C THR A 91 -32.73 -48.13 14.73
N ALA A 92 -32.27 -47.16 15.53
CA ALA A 92 -30.87 -46.91 15.86
C ALA A 92 -29.82 -46.95 14.73
N SER A 93 -29.72 -45.89 13.92
CA SER A 93 -28.47 -45.49 13.22
C SER A 93 -28.59 -44.13 12.50
N LEU A 94 -29.03 -43.08 13.20
CA LEU A 94 -28.98 -41.70 12.70
C LEU A 94 -28.87 -40.71 13.87
N HIS A 95 -28.00 -39.71 13.73
CA HIS A 95 -27.92 -38.59 14.67
C HIS A 95 -29.13 -37.67 14.48
N THR A 96 -30.26 -38.02 15.10
CA THR A 96 -31.50 -37.20 15.05
C THR A 96 -31.45 -36.03 16.03
N THR A 97 -30.31 -35.34 16.07
CA THR A 97 -30.30 -33.91 16.38
C THR A 97 -31.18 -33.26 15.32
N THR A 98 -32.40 -32.84 15.67
CA THR A 98 -33.22 -32.03 14.78
C THR A 98 -32.40 -30.83 14.33
N CYS A 99 -32.42 -30.52 13.02
CA CYS A 99 -31.72 -29.37 12.48
C CYS A 99 -32.36 -28.09 13.05
N CYS A 100 -31.87 -27.63 14.20
CA CYS A 100 -32.24 -26.37 14.81
C CYS A 100 -31.99 -25.28 13.78
N SER A 101 -33.05 -24.60 13.33
CA SER A 101 -33.06 -23.84 12.09
C SER A 101 -32.13 -22.63 12.12
N TRP A 102 -30.85 -22.86 11.83
CA TRP A 102 -29.79 -21.86 11.76
C TRP A 102 -29.85 -21.01 10.46
N GLN A 103 -30.93 -21.16 9.70
CA GLN A 103 -31.33 -20.31 8.58
C GLN A 103 -32.67 -19.62 8.88
N LYS A 104 -32.65 -18.74 9.88
CA LYS A 104 -33.53 -17.55 9.97
C LYS A 104 -32.68 -16.28 10.19
N PHE A 105 -31.58 -16.23 9.44
CA PHE A 105 -30.59 -15.16 9.38
C PHE A 105 -30.31 -14.72 7.93
N GLU A 106 -31.22 -15.03 7.02
CA GLU A 106 -31.38 -14.24 5.80
C GLU A 106 -32.00 -12.90 6.18
N ASN A 107 -31.71 -11.85 5.40
CA ASN A 107 -32.57 -10.68 5.39
C ASN A 107 -33.90 -11.10 4.75
N GLU A 108 -34.92 -11.41 5.56
CA GLU A 108 -36.26 -11.77 5.09
C GLU A 108 -36.87 -10.56 4.32
N ARG A 109 -36.57 -10.51 3.01
CA ARG A 109 -36.73 -9.45 1.98
C ARG A 109 -35.47 -8.62 1.69
N HIS A 110 -34.91 -8.85 0.49
CA HIS A 110 -34.33 -7.77 -0.31
C HIS A 110 -35.49 -6.96 -0.92
N PHE A 111 -35.47 -5.64 -0.80
CA PHE A 111 -36.46 -4.76 -1.42
C PHE A 111 -36.03 -4.41 -2.85
N GLU A 112 -36.85 -4.75 -3.84
CA GLU A 112 -36.57 -4.46 -5.24
C GLU A 112 -36.81 -2.97 -5.60
N PRO A 113 -36.17 -2.41 -6.64
CA PRO A 113 -36.42 -1.06 -7.13
C PRO A 113 -37.84 -0.90 -7.70
N GLY A 114 -38.80 -0.62 -6.82
CA GLY A 114 -40.21 -0.46 -7.15
C GLY A 114 -41.19 -0.75 -5.99
N GLU A 115 -40.74 -1.41 -4.90
CA GLU A 115 -41.58 -1.62 -3.71
C GLU A 115 -41.88 -0.32 -2.94
N ASP A 116 -43.03 -0.32 -2.23
CA ASP A 116 -43.51 0.82 -1.45
C ASP A 116 -42.52 1.29 -0.36
N ILE A 117 -42.21 2.59 -0.41
CA ILE A 117 -41.32 3.30 0.50
C ILE A 117 -41.86 3.29 1.94
N LEU A 118 -43.19 3.36 2.13
CA LEU A 118 -43.81 3.34 3.46
C LEU A 118 -43.73 1.93 4.07
N GLY A 119 -44.08 0.89 3.33
CA GLY A 119 -43.89 -0.51 3.71
C GLY A 119 -42.44 -0.85 4.06
N ARG A 120 -41.46 -0.33 3.30
CA ARG A 120 -40.03 -0.50 3.61
C ARG A 120 -39.62 0.20 4.90
N THR A 121 -40.05 1.44 5.10
CA THR A 121 -39.80 2.22 6.32
C THR A 121 -40.41 1.54 7.56
N TRP A 122 -41.64 1.03 7.44
CA TRP A 122 -42.32 0.28 8.49
C TRP A 122 -41.65 -1.06 8.81
N HIS A 123 -41.14 -1.78 7.80
CA HIS A 123 -40.36 -2.99 8.03
C HIS A 123 -39.09 -2.67 8.82
N GLY A 124 -38.33 -1.64 8.45
CA GLY A 124 -37.13 -1.21 9.19
C GLY A 124 -37.44 -0.90 10.66
N LEU A 125 -38.40 -0.01 10.91
CA LEU A 125 -38.84 0.36 12.27
C LEU A 125 -39.29 -0.84 13.11
N THR A 126 -40.07 -1.75 12.52
CA THR A 126 -40.55 -2.95 13.25
C THR A 126 -39.47 -4.02 13.41
N TYR A 127 -38.50 -4.11 12.50
CA TYR A 127 -37.31 -4.95 12.64
C TYR A 127 -36.43 -4.44 13.78
N ASP A 128 -36.11 -3.15 13.81
CA ASP A 128 -35.29 -2.55 14.87
C ASP A 128 -35.96 -2.66 16.24
N TRP A 129 -37.28 -2.44 16.34
CA TRP A 129 -38.00 -2.68 17.59
C TRP A 129 -37.90 -4.14 18.06
N ARG A 130 -37.97 -5.12 17.13
CA ARG A 130 -37.75 -6.55 17.41
C ARG A 130 -36.28 -6.84 17.81
N ARG A 131 -35.29 -6.22 17.17
CA ARG A 131 -33.84 -6.31 17.46
C ARG A 131 -33.56 -5.78 18.88
N TRP A 132 -34.06 -4.58 19.19
CA TRP A 132 -33.91 -3.90 20.48
C TRP A 132 -34.60 -4.67 21.63
N ARG A 133 -35.84 -5.12 21.42
CA ARG A 133 -36.58 -5.94 22.40
C ARG A 133 -35.88 -7.26 22.70
N ARG A 134 -35.23 -7.89 21.71
CA ARG A 134 -34.44 -9.12 21.89
C ARG A 134 -33.19 -8.85 22.75
N ARG A 135 -32.40 -7.85 22.39
CA ARG A 135 -31.22 -7.40 23.15
C ARG A 135 -31.57 -7.05 24.62
N TYR A 136 -32.70 -6.37 24.85
CA TYR A 136 -33.19 -6.06 26.20
C TYR A 136 -33.47 -7.32 27.05
N TYR A 137 -34.12 -8.34 26.48
CA TYR A 137 -34.35 -9.60 27.20
C TYR A 137 -33.07 -10.42 27.42
N GLU A 138 -32.09 -10.33 26.51
CA GLU A 138 -30.79 -11.00 26.64
C GLU A 138 -29.93 -10.34 27.73
N ALA A 139 -29.84 -9.01 27.74
CA ALA A 139 -29.18 -8.23 28.79
C ALA A 139 -29.81 -8.47 30.18
N ARG A 140 -31.16 -8.51 30.28
CA ARG A 140 -31.85 -8.89 31.53
C ARG A 140 -31.51 -10.29 32.02
N LYS A 141 -31.19 -11.23 31.11
CA LYS A 141 -30.80 -12.61 31.46
C LYS A 141 -29.32 -12.73 31.80
N ASP A 142 -28.46 -11.85 31.32
CA ASP A 142 -27.01 -11.90 31.60
C ASP A 142 -26.68 -11.77 33.09
N ALA A 143 -27.29 -10.82 33.79
CA ALA A 143 -27.13 -10.68 35.24
C ALA A 143 -27.63 -11.90 36.04
N TRP A 144 -28.58 -12.67 35.49
CA TRP A 144 -29.05 -13.93 36.07
C TRP A 144 -28.11 -15.10 35.73
N LYS A 145 -27.62 -15.19 34.50
CA LYS A 145 -26.60 -16.16 34.05
C LYS A 145 -25.33 -16.07 34.90
N LYS A 146 -24.81 -14.85 35.11
CA LYS A 146 -23.64 -14.56 35.94
C LYS A 146 -23.78 -15.00 37.40
N ARG A 147 -25.01 -15.12 37.91
CA ARG A 147 -25.31 -15.58 39.29
C ARG A 147 -25.57 -17.08 39.41
N HIS A 148 -25.79 -17.80 38.31
CA HIS A 148 -26.11 -19.23 38.31
C HIS A 148 -25.21 -20.03 37.34
N PRO A 149 -23.88 -19.98 37.48
CA PRO A 149 -22.94 -20.63 36.56
C PRO A 149 -23.06 -22.17 36.53
N VAL A 150 -23.68 -22.78 37.54
CA VAL A 150 -23.97 -24.24 37.56
C VAL A 150 -25.19 -24.58 36.71
N ALA A 151 -26.26 -23.78 36.75
CA ALA A 151 -27.44 -23.96 35.89
C ALA A 151 -27.18 -23.53 34.43
N HIS A 152 -26.12 -22.75 34.22
CA HIS A 152 -25.60 -22.36 32.91
C HIS A 152 -24.11 -22.69 32.78
N MET A 153 -23.75 -23.95 33.04
CA MET A 153 -22.45 -24.47 32.60
C MET A 153 -22.31 -24.24 31.10
N LYS A 154 -21.21 -23.62 30.68
CA LYS A 154 -20.78 -23.69 29.29
C LYS A 154 -20.41 -25.16 29.03
N TYR A 155 -21.10 -25.81 28.09
CA TYR A 155 -20.80 -27.18 27.68
C TYR A 155 -19.44 -27.20 26.98
N ALA A 156 -18.40 -27.46 27.79
CA ALA A 156 -17.00 -27.12 27.54
C ALA A 156 -16.74 -25.61 27.32
N PRO A 157 -15.49 -25.15 27.44
CA PRO A 157 -15.00 -24.22 26.43
C PRO A 157 -15.00 -24.96 25.09
N MET A 158 -16.02 -24.73 24.25
CA MET A 158 -15.70 -24.66 22.83
C MET A 158 -14.75 -23.48 22.68
N ASP A 159 -13.58 -23.69 22.08
CA ASP A 159 -12.65 -22.63 21.70
C ASP A 159 -13.22 -21.82 20.53
N HIS A 160 -14.28 -21.08 20.86
CA HIS A 160 -14.75 -19.91 20.16
C HIS A 160 -13.81 -18.73 20.46
N GLU A 161 -12.50 -18.89 20.20
CA GLU A 161 -11.83 -17.83 19.47
C GLU A 161 -12.67 -17.63 18.20
N MET A 162 -13.45 -16.54 18.16
CA MET A 162 -14.60 -16.42 17.26
C MET A 162 -14.16 -16.21 15.82
N TRP A 163 -13.71 -17.29 15.19
CA TRP A 163 -13.19 -17.32 13.83
C TRP A 163 -14.28 -16.82 12.86
N PRO A 164 -14.09 -15.65 12.25
CA PRO A 164 -15.14 -15.04 11.45
C PRO A 164 -15.19 -15.73 10.09
N HIS A 165 -16.18 -16.60 9.89
CA HIS A 165 -16.47 -17.16 8.56
C HIS A 165 -16.72 -16.08 7.50
N ARG A 166 -17.12 -14.88 7.94
CA ARG A 166 -17.27 -13.67 7.12
C ARG A 166 -16.89 -12.41 7.90
N ALA A 167 -16.26 -11.48 7.19
CA ALA A 167 -16.00 -10.10 7.55
C ALA A 167 -16.45 -9.16 6.41
N GLU A 168 -16.77 -7.92 6.75
CA GLU A 168 -17.04 -6.87 5.77
C GLU A 168 -15.71 -6.29 5.27
N ILE A 169 -14.74 -6.09 6.18
CA ILE A 169 -13.37 -5.67 5.83
C ILE A 169 -12.36 -6.55 6.56
N THR A 170 -11.45 -7.16 5.81
CA THR A 170 -10.31 -7.92 6.34
C THR A 170 -9.02 -7.17 6.07
N ILE A 171 -8.29 -6.85 7.14
CA ILE A 171 -7.02 -6.12 7.11
C ILE A 171 -5.92 -7.13 7.46
N ILE A 172 -4.89 -7.21 6.61
CA ILE A 172 -3.74 -8.10 6.79
C ILE A 172 -2.58 -7.25 7.29
N GLY A 173 -2.06 -7.57 8.47
CA GLY A 173 -1.12 -6.74 9.22
C GLY A 173 -1.84 -5.93 10.31
N GLY A 174 -1.35 -6.03 11.54
CA GLY A 174 -1.88 -5.40 12.75
C GLY A 174 -0.97 -4.34 13.38
N GLY A 175 0.16 -4.01 12.75
CA GLY A 175 0.97 -2.81 13.06
C GLY A 175 0.22 -1.49 12.84
N LEU A 176 0.92 -0.35 12.96
CA LEU A 176 0.26 0.98 13.00
C LEU A 176 -0.65 1.26 11.81
N ALA A 177 -0.25 0.91 10.58
CA ALA A 177 -1.04 1.13 9.38
C ALA A 177 -2.37 0.33 9.36
N GLY A 178 -2.31 -0.96 9.65
CA GLY A 178 -3.50 -1.83 9.69
C GLY A 178 -4.42 -1.52 10.87
N SER A 179 -3.86 -1.33 12.07
CA SER A 179 -4.63 -0.97 13.26
C SER A 179 -5.25 0.44 13.16
N SER A 180 -4.56 1.42 12.57
CA SER A 180 -5.15 2.74 12.31
C SER A 180 -6.27 2.67 11.26
N THR A 181 -6.14 1.79 10.26
CA THR A 181 -7.19 1.56 9.25
C THR A 181 -8.44 0.98 9.91
N ALA A 182 -8.29 -0.02 10.78
CA ALA A 182 -9.40 -0.56 11.56
C ALA A 182 -10.06 0.49 12.47
N TYR A 183 -9.24 1.35 13.11
CA TYR A 183 -9.69 2.44 13.97
C TYR A 183 -10.59 3.43 13.22
N TRP A 184 -10.11 4.06 12.15
CA TRP A 184 -10.90 5.10 11.46
C TRP A 184 -12.19 4.55 10.84
N ILE A 185 -12.18 3.30 10.38
CA ILE A 185 -13.37 2.61 9.89
C ILE A 185 -14.40 2.41 11.01
N LYS A 186 -14.04 1.75 12.12
CA LYS A 186 -15.00 1.45 13.20
C LYS A 186 -15.33 2.65 14.09
N GLN A 187 -14.46 3.65 14.17
CA GLN A 187 -14.75 4.94 14.80
C GLN A 187 -15.91 5.65 14.10
N ARG A 188 -15.99 5.53 12.76
CA ARG A 188 -17.07 6.09 11.93
C ARG A 188 -18.29 5.17 11.80
N PHE A 189 -18.09 3.85 11.71
CA PHE A 189 -19.18 2.88 11.58
C PHE A 189 -19.17 1.83 12.71
N ARG A 190 -19.98 2.10 13.74
CA ARG A 190 -19.99 1.36 15.02
C ARG A 190 -20.98 0.19 15.14
N ASP A 191 -21.72 -0.20 14.09
CA ASP A 191 -22.60 -1.38 14.19
C ASP A 191 -21.77 -2.66 14.40
N GLU A 192 -22.21 -3.53 15.29
CA GLU A 192 -21.59 -4.82 15.62
C GLU A 192 -21.72 -5.83 14.47
N ASP A 193 -22.76 -5.70 13.64
CA ASP A 193 -22.96 -6.58 12.49
C ASP A 193 -21.98 -6.27 11.33
N PHE A 194 -21.32 -5.10 11.34
CA PHE A 194 -20.25 -4.73 10.40
C PHE A 194 -18.89 -5.16 10.95
N LYS A 195 -18.38 -6.29 10.47
CA LYS A 195 -17.20 -6.94 11.04
C LYS A 195 -15.93 -6.48 10.34
N VAL A 196 -15.07 -5.81 11.12
CA VAL A 196 -13.69 -5.49 10.72
C VAL A 196 -12.76 -6.47 11.42
N VAL A 197 -11.97 -7.18 10.64
CA VAL A 197 -11.04 -8.22 11.10
C VAL A 197 -9.62 -7.77 10.79
N VAL A 198 -8.72 -7.87 11.77
CA VAL A 198 -7.28 -7.61 11.61
C VAL A 198 -6.53 -8.91 11.85
N ILE A 199 -5.83 -9.41 10.84
CA ILE A 199 -5.00 -10.62 10.91
C ILE A 199 -3.57 -10.18 11.19
N GLU A 200 -2.94 -10.75 12.21
CA GLU A 200 -1.53 -10.51 12.55
C GLU A 200 -0.78 -11.83 12.79
N ASN A 201 0.43 -11.93 12.24
CA ASN A 201 1.34 -13.04 12.50
C ASN A 201 2.33 -12.63 13.60
N ASN A 202 2.14 -13.12 14.83
CA ASN A 202 2.96 -12.68 15.96
C ASN A 202 4.43 -13.11 15.85
N ASP A 203 4.75 -14.15 15.07
CA ASP A 203 6.13 -14.61 14.86
C ASP A 203 6.94 -13.53 14.12
N ASN A 204 6.36 -12.93 13.08
CA ASN A 204 6.99 -11.85 12.31
C ASN A 204 6.80 -10.46 12.95
N PHE A 205 5.73 -10.27 13.73
CA PHE A 205 5.34 -8.97 14.29
C PHE A 205 6.45 -8.30 15.11
N MET A 206 7.24 -9.09 15.86
CA MET A 206 8.35 -8.60 16.68
C MET A 206 9.48 -7.96 15.85
N GLU A 207 9.65 -8.37 14.60
CA GLU A 207 10.68 -7.86 13.67
C GLU A 207 10.19 -6.66 12.85
N GLY A 208 8.89 -6.34 12.93
CA GLY A 208 8.22 -5.36 12.08
C GLY A 208 8.50 -3.90 12.43
N THR A 209 8.46 -3.04 11.40
CA THR A 209 8.81 -1.60 11.43
C THR A 209 8.13 -0.78 12.53
N THR A 210 6.97 -1.23 13.04
CA THR A 210 6.25 -0.56 14.14
C THR A 210 6.86 -0.82 15.52
N MET A 211 7.35 -2.03 15.76
CA MET A 211 7.92 -2.43 17.06
C MET A 211 9.33 -1.87 17.27
N LEU A 212 10.08 -1.72 16.18
CA LEU A 212 11.50 -1.37 16.18
C LEU A 212 11.75 0.02 15.57
N SER A 213 10.75 0.89 15.64
CA SER A 213 10.83 2.27 15.15
C SER A 213 11.63 3.16 16.10
N THR A 214 12.28 4.19 15.56
CA THR A 214 12.91 5.26 16.37
C THR A 214 11.91 6.31 16.88
N GLY A 215 10.60 6.12 16.66
CA GLY A 215 9.55 6.97 17.22
C GLY A 215 9.48 8.39 16.64
N ALA A 216 10.17 8.65 15.53
CA ALA A 216 10.34 9.99 15.00
C ALA A 216 9.06 10.57 14.37
N VAL A 217 8.74 11.83 14.67
CA VAL A 217 7.63 12.61 14.07
C VAL A 217 8.13 14.02 13.70
N THR A 218 8.16 14.33 12.42
CA THR A 218 8.57 15.64 11.86
C THR A 218 7.62 16.07 10.75
N ALA A 219 7.37 17.37 10.60
CA ALA A 219 6.57 17.93 9.51
C ALA A 219 7.42 18.35 8.29
N GLN A 220 8.74 18.15 8.35
CA GLN A 220 9.67 18.60 7.32
C GLN A 220 9.77 17.57 6.18
N PHE A 221 9.03 17.83 5.10
CA PHE A 221 9.01 17.03 3.86
C PHE A 221 8.98 17.93 2.61
N SER A 222 9.18 17.34 1.41
CA SER A 222 8.99 18.02 0.12
C SER A 222 7.62 17.80 -0.52
N ILE A 223 6.93 16.72 -0.14
CA ILE A 223 5.60 16.36 -0.67
C ILE A 223 4.50 16.93 0.24
N ASP A 224 3.64 17.79 -0.30
CA ASP A 224 2.43 18.35 0.32
C ASP A 224 1.71 17.39 1.27
N GLU A 225 1.30 16.23 0.75
CA GLU A 225 0.50 15.25 1.51
C GLU A 225 1.29 14.58 2.64
N HIS A 226 2.62 14.52 2.59
CA HIS A 226 3.44 14.08 3.73
C HIS A 226 3.42 15.12 4.86
N ILE A 227 3.54 16.40 4.52
CA ILE A 227 3.45 17.52 5.48
C ILE A 227 2.07 17.51 6.14
N GLU A 228 0.99 17.45 5.35
CA GLU A 228 -0.40 17.39 5.83
C GLU A 228 -0.67 16.16 6.71
N MET A 229 -0.16 14.98 6.32
CA MET A 229 -0.30 13.76 7.12
C MET A 229 0.44 13.84 8.45
N SER A 230 1.66 14.37 8.46
CA SER A 230 2.46 14.46 9.68
C SER A 230 1.91 15.50 10.65
N LEU A 231 1.49 16.67 10.17
CA LEU A 231 0.83 17.70 10.99
C LEU A 231 -0.46 17.16 11.64
N PHE A 232 -1.28 16.41 10.91
CA PHE A 232 -2.46 15.76 11.49
C PHE A 232 -2.08 14.70 12.53
N THR A 233 -1.06 13.88 12.26
CA THR A 233 -0.62 12.83 13.19
C THR A 233 -0.04 13.43 14.48
N ALA A 234 0.76 14.49 14.42
CA ALA A 234 1.29 15.18 15.59
C ALA A 234 0.16 15.75 16.48
N GLU A 235 -0.87 16.36 15.88
CA GLU A 235 -2.00 16.90 16.62
C GLU A 235 -2.92 15.80 17.18
N PHE A 236 -3.07 14.68 16.46
CA PHE A 236 -3.73 13.46 16.96
C PHE A 236 -2.98 12.86 18.15
N LEU A 237 -1.64 12.84 18.11
CA LEU A 237 -0.78 12.30 19.16
C LEU A 237 -0.85 13.13 20.47
N ARG A 238 -0.96 14.46 20.37
CA ARG A 238 -1.27 15.33 21.52
C ARG A 238 -2.63 15.07 22.14
N HIS A 239 -3.60 14.62 21.34
CA HIS A 239 -4.99 14.38 21.74
C HIS A 239 -5.34 12.89 21.83
N THR A 240 -4.37 12.02 22.04
CA THR A 240 -4.54 10.57 22.27
C THR A 240 -5.48 10.28 23.43
N GLY A 241 -5.44 11.09 24.49
CA GLY A 241 -6.40 11.03 25.59
C GLY A 241 -7.85 11.29 25.21
N ILE A 242 -8.13 11.98 24.11
CA ILE A 242 -9.50 12.22 23.59
C ILE A 242 -9.87 11.14 22.56
N HIS A 243 -8.92 10.77 21.69
CA HIS A 243 -9.18 9.85 20.58
C HIS A 243 -9.19 8.38 21.00
N LEU A 244 -8.24 7.96 21.84
CA LEU A 244 -7.94 6.56 22.13
C LEU A 244 -8.37 6.10 23.53
N GLN A 245 -8.71 7.00 24.46
CA GLN A 245 -9.18 6.62 25.79
C GLN A 245 -10.39 5.65 25.72
N VAL A 246 -10.33 4.59 26.52
CA VAL A 246 -11.41 3.62 26.74
C VAL A 246 -12.28 4.07 27.92
N LEU A 247 -13.57 3.74 27.90
CA LEU A 247 -14.49 4.08 29.01
C LEU A 247 -13.98 3.46 30.32
N ASP A 248 -14.00 4.26 31.39
CA ASP A 248 -13.51 3.93 32.73
C ASP A 248 -11.98 3.61 32.83
N SER A 249 -11.24 3.67 31.72
CA SER A 249 -9.76 3.62 31.69
C SER A 249 -9.14 5.02 31.82
N GLN A 250 -7.88 5.08 32.27
CA GLN A 250 -7.08 6.30 32.17
C GLN A 250 -6.77 6.65 30.70
N PRO A 251 -6.51 7.92 30.37
CA PRO A 251 -5.92 8.30 29.09
C PRO A 251 -4.61 7.53 28.81
N PRO A 252 -4.39 7.00 27.60
CA PRO A 252 -3.14 6.31 27.27
C PRO A 252 -1.98 7.31 27.13
N ASP A 253 -0.85 7.03 27.80
CA ASP A 253 0.36 7.84 27.69
C ASP A 253 1.24 7.34 26.53
N THR A 254 1.18 8.07 25.41
CA THR A 254 1.97 7.77 24.21
C THR A 254 3.40 8.31 24.25
N HIS A 255 3.84 8.87 25.39
CA HIS A 255 5.19 9.41 25.62
C HIS A 255 5.61 10.40 24.51
N PHE A 256 4.70 11.29 24.10
CA PHE A 256 4.99 12.32 23.10
C PHE A 256 5.91 13.38 23.70
N LEU A 257 7.19 13.34 23.36
CA LEU A 257 8.22 14.28 23.77
C LEU A 257 8.42 15.33 22.65
N PRO A 258 7.96 16.59 22.83
CA PRO A 258 8.19 17.63 21.83
C PRO A 258 9.69 17.91 21.68
N LYS A 259 10.19 17.77 20.46
CA LYS A 259 11.61 17.95 20.10
C LYS A 259 11.71 18.52 18.69
N SER A 260 12.50 19.58 18.54
CA SER A 260 12.84 20.14 17.23
C SER A 260 13.64 19.16 16.38
N TYR A 261 13.34 19.06 15.09
CA TYR A 261 14.16 18.35 14.12
C TYR A 261 15.08 19.33 13.41
N LEU A 262 16.39 19.05 13.45
CA LEU A 262 17.43 19.83 12.81
C LEU A 262 18.00 19.05 11.61
N HIS A 263 17.76 19.57 10.42
CA HIS A 263 18.34 19.12 9.16
C HIS A 263 19.39 20.13 8.70
N LEU A 264 20.55 19.65 8.24
CA LEU A 264 21.69 20.48 7.84
C LEU A 264 21.88 20.47 6.32
N ALA A 265 22.53 21.52 5.80
CA ALA A 265 23.01 21.64 4.42
C ALA A 265 24.46 22.14 4.38
N THR A 266 25.37 21.36 3.79
CA THR A 266 26.80 21.67 3.62
C THR A 266 27.13 22.19 2.22
N THR A 267 26.28 21.95 1.23
CA THR A 267 26.45 22.41 -0.16
C THR A 267 25.32 23.36 -0.60
N GLU A 268 25.62 24.19 -1.61
CA GLU A 268 24.69 25.21 -2.12
C GLU A 268 23.42 24.60 -2.74
N GLU A 269 23.50 23.39 -3.32
CA GLU A 269 22.33 22.68 -3.86
C GLU A 269 21.38 22.23 -2.74
N GLN A 270 21.91 21.67 -1.65
CA GLN A 270 21.14 21.28 -0.46
C GLN A 270 20.53 22.51 0.23
N LYS A 271 21.29 23.60 0.36
CA LYS A 271 20.83 24.88 0.91
C LYS A 271 19.64 25.42 0.11
N LYS A 272 19.71 25.40 -1.22
CA LYS A 272 18.58 25.77 -2.09
C LYS A 272 17.40 24.80 -1.91
N MET A 273 17.64 23.49 -1.84
CA MET A 273 16.60 22.48 -1.63
C MET A 273 15.87 22.69 -0.30
N LEU A 274 16.59 22.93 0.81
CA LEU A 274 15.99 23.27 2.10
C LEU A 274 15.19 24.57 2.03
N GLN A 275 15.69 25.61 1.36
CA GLN A 275 14.95 26.86 1.16
C GLN A 275 13.65 26.68 0.36
N ASP A 276 13.66 25.85 -0.69
CA ASP A 276 12.45 25.59 -1.50
C ASP A 276 11.47 24.65 -0.80
N ASN A 277 11.94 23.70 0.01
CA ASN A 277 11.09 22.84 0.83
C ASN A 277 10.49 23.59 2.04
N TRP A 278 11.27 24.44 2.71
CA TRP A 278 10.82 25.31 3.80
C TRP A 278 9.64 26.20 3.40
N LYS A 279 9.67 26.79 2.19
CA LYS A 279 8.55 27.59 1.65
C LYS A 279 7.25 26.77 1.62
N ARG A 280 7.30 25.54 1.08
CA ARG A 280 6.13 24.62 1.03
C ARG A 280 5.67 24.21 2.42
N GLN A 281 6.61 23.92 3.33
CA GLN A 281 6.31 23.55 4.71
C GLN A 281 5.56 24.67 5.44
N VAL A 282 6.03 25.91 5.34
CA VAL A 282 5.38 27.09 5.93
C VAL A 282 4.03 27.38 5.26
N GLU A 283 3.91 27.24 3.93
CA GLU A 283 2.65 27.38 3.18
C GLU A 283 1.60 26.36 3.63
N LYS A 284 2.01 25.12 3.96
CA LYS A 284 1.18 24.07 4.55
C LYS A 284 0.96 24.21 6.07
N GLY A 285 1.47 25.27 6.69
CA GLY A 285 1.27 25.57 8.10
C GLY A 285 2.24 24.89 9.08
N ALA A 286 3.28 24.21 8.59
CA ALA A 286 4.32 23.67 9.46
C ALA A 286 5.21 24.79 10.02
N ARG A 287 5.57 24.67 11.31
CA ARG A 287 6.37 25.68 12.03
C ARG A 287 7.85 25.39 11.89
N VAL A 288 8.39 25.68 10.70
CA VAL A 288 9.80 25.46 10.38
C VAL A 288 10.50 26.81 10.20
N THR A 289 11.72 26.92 10.72
CA THR A 289 12.59 28.09 10.57
C THR A 289 13.92 27.69 9.93
N ILE A 290 14.46 28.58 9.11
CA ILE A 290 15.80 28.46 8.54
C ILE A 290 16.76 29.31 9.37
N LEU A 291 17.94 28.75 9.66
CA LEU A 291 18.99 29.38 10.48
C LEU A 291 20.34 29.35 9.75
N SER A 292 21.15 30.39 9.94
CA SER A 292 22.56 30.41 9.52
C SER A 292 23.44 29.59 10.47
N ALA A 293 24.67 29.25 10.04
CA ALA A 293 25.65 28.60 10.90
C ALA A 293 25.95 29.38 12.19
N GLU A 294 25.95 30.71 12.12
CA GLU A 294 26.13 31.61 13.27
C GLU A 294 24.96 31.46 14.27
N GLN A 295 23.72 31.50 13.77
CA GLN A 295 22.50 31.33 14.59
C GLN A 295 22.37 29.92 15.17
N LEU A 296 22.83 28.89 14.44
CA LEU A 296 22.91 27.52 14.94
C LEU A 296 23.95 27.42 16.06
N SER A 297 25.12 28.05 15.91
CA SER A 297 26.19 28.06 16.91
C SER A 297 25.80 28.83 18.17
N GLU A 298 25.08 29.95 18.05
CA GLU A 298 24.51 30.69 19.19
C GLU A 298 23.48 29.85 19.95
N ARG A 299 22.63 29.10 19.23
CA ARG A 299 21.55 28.29 19.81
C ARG A 299 22.02 26.95 20.39
N TYR A 300 23.03 26.33 19.78
CA TYR A 300 23.55 25.00 20.13
C TYR A 300 25.09 25.03 20.24
N PRO A 301 25.67 25.76 21.20
CA PRO A 301 27.12 26.01 21.31
C PRO A 301 27.97 24.77 21.66
N PHE A 302 27.33 23.62 21.84
CA PHE A 302 27.95 22.30 22.05
C PHE A 302 28.05 21.46 20.75
N MET A 303 27.61 22.02 19.62
CA MET A 303 27.66 21.38 18.30
C MET A 303 28.59 22.17 17.37
N ASP A 304 29.29 21.49 16.47
CA ASP A 304 30.04 22.13 15.39
C ASP A 304 29.14 22.40 14.17
N PHE A 305 29.24 23.60 13.63
CA PHE A 305 28.58 24.03 12.39
C PHE A 305 29.56 24.63 11.36
N SER A 306 30.88 24.44 11.55
CA SER A 306 31.94 25.01 10.71
C SER A 306 31.87 24.64 9.23
N ASP A 307 31.26 23.50 8.90
CA ASP A 307 31.03 23.00 7.53
C ASP A 307 29.58 23.16 7.04
N VAL A 308 28.71 23.79 7.81
CA VAL A 308 27.28 23.97 7.49
C VAL A 308 27.05 25.35 6.87
N LEU A 309 26.29 25.39 5.77
CA LEU A 309 25.85 26.64 5.15
C LEU A 309 24.47 27.08 5.65
N LEU A 310 23.61 26.12 6.04
CA LEU A 310 22.23 26.35 6.45
C LEU A 310 21.70 25.22 7.33
N GLY A 311 20.83 25.54 8.29
CA GLY A 311 19.98 24.56 8.97
C GLY A 311 18.49 24.83 8.75
N SER A 312 17.70 23.77 8.63
CA SER A 312 16.24 23.79 8.77
C SER A 312 15.88 23.19 10.12
N LEU A 313 15.16 23.95 10.94
CA LEU A 313 14.79 23.61 12.31
C LEU A 313 13.27 23.70 12.49
N GLY A 314 12.62 22.62 12.89
CA GLY A 314 11.20 22.64 13.27
C GLY A 314 11.00 23.09 14.72
N ILE A 315 9.96 23.87 14.97
CA ILE A 315 9.67 24.51 16.27
C ILE A 315 8.49 23.83 16.97
N GLU A 316 7.42 23.53 16.23
CA GLU A 316 6.17 22.98 16.76
C GLU A 316 5.69 21.80 15.91
N ASN A 317 4.86 20.95 16.51
CA ASN A 317 4.23 19.77 15.89
C ASN A 317 5.23 18.67 15.47
N GLU A 318 6.39 18.64 16.13
CA GLU A 318 7.43 17.61 15.98
C GLU A 318 7.82 17.02 17.33
N GLY A 319 8.37 15.80 17.32
CA GLY A 319 8.80 15.13 18.54
C GLY A 319 9.14 13.65 18.36
N VAL A 320 9.26 12.97 19.50
CA VAL A 320 9.52 11.53 19.61
C VAL A 320 8.34 10.87 20.34
N ILE A 321 7.96 9.65 19.94
CA ILE A 321 6.89 8.86 20.57
C ILE A 321 7.33 7.43 20.86
N ASP A 322 6.68 6.79 21.84
CA ASP A 322 6.71 5.33 21.95
C ASP A 322 5.66 4.74 20.98
N THR A 323 6.13 4.17 19.86
CA THR A 323 5.27 3.58 18.83
C THR A 323 4.55 2.31 19.30
N TRP A 324 5.07 1.63 20.32
CA TRP A 324 4.40 0.49 20.94
C TRP A 324 3.23 0.97 21.81
N GLN A 325 3.39 2.03 22.63
CA GLN A 325 2.28 2.59 23.40
C GLN A 325 1.18 3.16 22.50
N VAL A 326 1.54 3.88 21.42
CA VAL A 326 0.59 4.36 20.41
C VAL A 326 -0.16 3.18 19.78
N LEU A 327 0.54 2.12 19.38
CA LEU A 327 -0.11 0.93 18.81
C LEU A 327 -0.99 0.21 19.83
N ALA A 328 -0.54 0.04 21.07
CA ALA A 328 -1.29 -0.62 22.13
C ALA A 328 -2.60 0.11 22.42
N ALA A 329 -2.55 1.44 22.55
CA ALA A 329 -3.73 2.29 22.72
C ALA A 329 -4.71 2.18 21.53
N ILE A 330 -4.22 2.17 20.29
CA ILE A 330 -5.06 1.96 19.10
C ILE A 330 -5.68 0.56 19.12
N ARG A 331 -4.92 -0.49 19.48
CA ARG A 331 -5.41 -1.88 19.54
C ARG A 331 -6.46 -2.08 20.64
N GLU A 332 -6.26 -1.52 21.83
CA GLU A 332 -7.24 -1.55 22.92
C GLU A 332 -8.53 -0.82 22.50
N LYS A 333 -8.40 0.41 21.98
CA LYS A 333 -9.52 1.18 21.45
C LYS A 333 -10.30 0.41 20.38
N ASN A 334 -9.60 -0.22 19.45
CA ASN A 334 -10.18 -1.05 18.38
C ASN A 334 -10.97 -2.24 18.92
N ILE A 335 -10.48 -2.93 19.94
CA ILE A 335 -11.23 -4.01 20.61
C ILE A 335 -12.54 -3.46 21.19
N THR A 336 -12.53 -2.29 21.84
CA THR A 336 -13.77 -1.67 22.36
C THR A 336 -14.73 -1.16 21.28
N LEU A 337 -14.23 -0.90 20.07
CA LEU A 337 -15.03 -0.57 18.88
C LEU A 337 -15.53 -1.83 18.13
N GLY A 338 -15.20 -3.05 18.60
CA GLY A 338 -15.61 -4.30 17.98
C GLY A 338 -14.77 -4.75 16.78
N VAL A 339 -13.49 -4.38 16.74
CA VAL A 339 -12.51 -4.97 15.79
C VAL A 339 -12.07 -6.35 16.29
N HIS A 340 -12.15 -7.36 15.43
CA HIS A 340 -11.69 -8.71 15.74
C HIS A 340 -10.22 -8.88 15.33
N TYR A 341 -9.30 -8.95 16.30
CA TYR A 341 -7.90 -9.32 16.04
C TYR A 341 -7.75 -10.85 16.01
N ILE A 342 -7.09 -11.37 14.97
CA ILE A 342 -6.80 -12.79 14.77
C ILE A 342 -5.30 -13.00 14.74
N LYS A 343 -4.83 -14.03 15.44
CA LYS A 343 -3.44 -14.50 15.41
C LYS A 343 -3.29 -15.57 14.32
N GLY A 344 -2.55 -15.29 13.25
CA GLY A 344 -2.36 -16.25 12.16
C GLY A 344 -1.64 -15.70 10.93
N GLU A 345 -1.13 -16.60 10.09
CA GLU A 345 -0.47 -16.28 8.83
C GLU A 345 -1.47 -16.35 7.67
N VAL A 346 -1.46 -15.36 6.76
CA VAL A 346 -2.19 -15.46 5.49
C VAL A 346 -1.42 -16.37 4.53
N GLU A 347 -2.01 -17.49 4.14
CA GLU A 347 -1.41 -18.43 3.19
C GLU A 347 -1.81 -18.16 1.74
N GLY A 348 -3.02 -17.67 1.51
CA GLY A 348 -3.56 -17.46 0.17
C GLY A 348 -4.96 -16.84 0.17
N PHE A 349 -5.60 -16.84 -1.00
CA PHE A 349 -6.86 -16.14 -1.25
C PHE A 349 -7.82 -17.01 -2.06
N GLU A 350 -9.12 -16.91 -1.77
CA GLU A 350 -10.18 -17.55 -2.55
C GLU A 350 -10.72 -16.56 -3.58
N PHE A 351 -10.76 -16.94 -4.85
CA PHE A 351 -11.19 -16.09 -5.97
C PHE A 351 -12.57 -16.47 -6.46
N ASN A 352 -13.33 -15.51 -7.00
CA ASN A 352 -14.62 -15.78 -7.61
C ASN A 352 -14.48 -16.49 -8.98
N ARG A 353 -14.19 -17.79 -8.96
CA ARG A 353 -14.38 -18.66 -10.12
C ARG A 353 -15.88 -18.79 -10.37
N ARG A 354 -16.33 -18.52 -11.60
CA ARG A 354 -17.63 -19.03 -12.06
C ARG A 354 -17.57 -20.57 -11.99
N PRO A 355 -18.44 -21.26 -11.24
CA PRO A 355 -18.70 -22.67 -11.52
C PRO A 355 -19.38 -22.79 -12.89
N ASP A 356 -19.26 -23.95 -13.52
CA ASP A 356 -19.88 -24.29 -14.80
C ASP A 356 -19.58 -23.35 -15.97
N GLN A 357 -18.34 -23.42 -16.46
CA GLN A 357 -18.11 -23.47 -17.90
C GLN A 357 -17.34 -24.75 -18.28
N ASN A 358 -18.08 -25.86 -18.36
CA ASN A 358 -17.76 -26.96 -19.28
C ASN A 358 -18.07 -26.50 -20.72
N VAL A 359 -17.40 -25.43 -21.17
CA VAL A 359 -17.36 -25.07 -22.59
C VAL A 359 -16.44 -26.08 -23.26
N MET A 360 -17.01 -26.94 -24.10
CA MET A 360 -16.22 -27.80 -24.98
C MET A 360 -15.42 -26.92 -25.94
N GLU A 361 -14.23 -27.38 -26.36
CA GLU A 361 -13.24 -26.53 -27.06
C GLU A 361 -13.61 -26.25 -28.54
N GLU A 362 -14.69 -25.50 -28.76
CA GLU A 362 -15.13 -24.99 -30.05
C GLU A 362 -15.32 -23.46 -30.01
N ASP A 363 -14.22 -22.71 -29.78
CA ASP A 363 -13.82 -21.61 -30.67
C ASP A 363 -12.51 -20.93 -30.25
N GLY A 364 -11.78 -20.36 -31.22
CA GLY A 364 -10.39 -19.89 -31.06
C GLY A 364 -10.17 -18.61 -30.23
N ASN A 365 -11.21 -17.99 -29.67
CA ASN A 365 -11.13 -16.69 -28.97
C ASN A 365 -10.64 -16.84 -27.52
N ARG A 366 -9.35 -17.15 -27.36
CA ARG A 366 -8.66 -17.33 -26.06
C ARG A 366 -8.61 -16.07 -25.16
N TRP A 367 -9.00 -14.89 -25.66
CA TRP A 367 -8.72 -13.59 -25.04
C TRP A 367 -9.75 -13.07 -24.04
N GLU A 368 -10.99 -13.57 -24.02
CA GLU A 368 -12.04 -13.12 -23.08
C GLU A 368 -12.27 -14.07 -21.89
N LYS A 369 -11.19 -14.71 -21.41
CA LYS A 369 -11.21 -15.31 -20.06
C LYS A 369 -11.17 -14.18 -19.04
N GLU A 370 -12.36 -13.75 -18.58
CA GLU A 370 -12.52 -12.79 -17.48
C GLU A 370 -11.55 -13.12 -16.33
N LEU A 371 -10.53 -12.29 -16.13
CA LEU A 371 -9.67 -12.35 -14.96
C LEU A 371 -10.58 -12.24 -13.71
N PRO A 372 -10.34 -13.01 -12.63
CA PRO A 372 -11.18 -12.97 -11.44
C PRO A 372 -11.05 -11.62 -10.74
N THR A 373 -11.84 -10.63 -11.15
CA THR A 373 -11.81 -9.23 -10.68
C THR A 373 -12.19 -9.05 -9.22
N ARG A 374 -12.56 -10.13 -8.52
CA ARG A 374 -12.96 -10.12 -7.12
C ARG A 374 -12.41 -11.31 -6.35
N VAL A 375 -11.85 -11.02 -5.18
CA VAL A 375 -11.47 -11.99 -4.16
C VAL A 375 -12.65 -12.24 -3.22
N ILE A 376 -12.99 -13.50 -2.97
CA ILE A 376 -14.07 -13.92 -2.06
C ILE A 376 -13.61 -13.86 -0.59
N GLY A 377 -12.35 -14.17 -0.31
CA GLY A 377 -11.84 -14.22 1.05
C GLY A 377 -10.36 -14.53 1.18
N VAL A 378 -9.89 -14.50 2.41
CA VAL A 378 -8.48 -14.75 2.79
C VAL A 378 -8.40 -16.09 3.51
N THR A 379 -7.45 -16.94 3.11
CA THR A 379 -7.14 -18.20 3.80
C THR A 379 -6.03 -17.95 4.81
N VAL A 380 -6.33 -18.19 6.08
CA VAL A 380 -5.45 -17.88 7.21
C VAL A 380 -5.19 -19.13 8.03
N ARG A 381 -3.93 -19.44 8.33
CA ARG A 381 -3.53 -20.48 9.28
C ARG A 381 -3.60 -19.90 10.70
N PRO A 382 -4.46 -20.39 11.60
CA PRO A 382 -4.50 -19.92 12.98
C PRO A 382 -3.17 -20.22 13.69
N GLN A 383 -2.70 -19.33 14.55
CA GLN A 383 -1.46 -19.53 15.32
C GLN A 383 -1.70 -20.43 16.56
N MET A 384 -2.24 -21.63 16.32
CA MET A 384 -2.50 -22.68 17.30
C MET A 384 -1.93 -24.02 16.79
N SER A 385 -1.43 -24.84 17.71
CA SER A 385 -0.84 -26.14 17.38
C SER A 385 -1.83 -27.05 16.66
N ALA A 386 -1.43 -27.55 15.48
CA ALA A 386 -2.20 -28.41 14.58
C ALA A 386 -3.52 -27.80 14.03
N ALA A 387 -3.74 -26.48 14.13
CA ALA A 387 -4.91 -25.84 13.54
C ALA A 387 -4.81 -25.76 12.01
N SER A 388 -5.81 -26.29 11.30
CA SER A 388 -5.87 -26.21 9.84
C SER A 388 -6.14 -24.77 9.34
N PRO A 389 -5.67 -24.40 8.13
CA PRO A 389 -6.02 -23.14 7.50
C PRO A 389 -7.52 -22.99 7.29
N ARG A 390 -8.05 -21.78 7.50
CA ARG A 390 -9.48 -21.48 7.42
C ARG A 390 -9.74 -20.23 6.60
N LEU A 391 -10.83 -20.23 5.84
CA LEU A 391 -11.30 -19.09 5.06
C LEU A 391 -11.96 -18.04 5.97
N ILE A 392 -11.70 -16.76 5.66
CA ILE A 392 -12.47 -15.59 6.11
C ILE A 392 -13.03 -14.91 4.86
N ARG A 393 -14.34 -15.08 4.58
CA ARG A 393 -14.98 -14.40 3.44
C ARG A 393 -15.02 -12.90 3.68
N SER A 394 -14.59 -12.10 2.71
CA SER A 394 -14.25 -10.70 2.91
C SER A 394 -14.91 -9.83 1.83
N HIS A 395 -15.68 -8.80 2.19
CA HIS A 395 -16.22 -7.90 1.16
C HIS A 395 -15.11 -7.03 0.57
N LEU A 396 -14.29 -6.38 1.42
CA LEU A 396 -13.04 -5.71 1.07
C LEU A 396 -11.84 -6.37 1.77
N ILE A 397 -10.66 -6.28 1.17
CA ILE A 397 -9.38 -6.74 1.71
C ILE A 397 -8.36 -5.60 1.65
N VAL A 398 -7.64 -5.37 2.74
CA VAL A 398 -6.58 -4.35 2.84
C VAL A 398 -5.25 -5.02 3.18
N ASN A 399 -4.26 -4.90 2.29
CA ASN A 399 -2.89 -5.32 2.52
C ASN A 399 -2.12 -4.22 3.24
N ALA A 400 -2.00 -4.35 4.56
CA ALA A 400 -1.22 -3.48 5.45
C ALA A 400 -0.03 -4.23 6.08
N ALA A 401 0.44 -5.31 5.44
CA ALA A 401 1.39 -6.27 5.99
C ALA A 401 2.86 -5.78 6.06
N GLY A 402 3.07 -4.47 6.06
CA GLY A 402 4.38 -3.83 6.20
C GLY A 402 5.45 -4.46 5.28
N PRO A 403 6.60 -4.92 5.82
CA PRO A 403 7.69 -5.51 5.04
C PRO A 403 7.28 -6.70 4.17
N TRP A 404 6.23 -7.44 4.56
CA TRP A 404 5.74 -8.63 3.86
C TRP A 404 4.62 -8.29 2.84
N ALA A 405 4.28 -7.02 2.63
CA ALA A 405 3.18 -6.63 1.76
C ALA A 405 3.37 -7.07 0.29
N GLY A 406 4.60 -7.09 -0.23
CA GLY A 406 4.90 -7.67 -1.54
C GLY A 406 4.56 -9.16 -1.62
N GLN A 407 5.00 -9.95 -0.63
CA GLN A 407 4.75 -11.40 -0.53
C GLN A 407 3.25 -11.73 -0.34
N VAL A 408 2.52 -10.88 0.40
CA VAL A 408 1.05 -11.01 0.56
C VAL A 408 0.33 -10.69 -0.76
N ALA A 409 0.80 -9.71 -1.53
CA ALA A 409 0.27 -9.41 -2.85
C ALA A 409 0.59 -10.54 -3.86
N GLU A 410 1.79 -11.13 -3.79
CA GLU A 410 2.22 -12.28 -4.57
C GLU A 410 1.37 -13.53 -4.29
N LYS A 411 1.03 -13.79 -3.02
CA LYS A 411 0.04 -14.82 -2.62
C LYS A 411 -1.36 -14.54 -3.19
N CYS A 412 -1.68 -13.28 -3.50
CA CYS A 412 -2.91 -12.85 -4.19
C CYS A 412 -2.80 -12.89 -5.74
N GLY A 413 -1.65 -13.31 -6.30
CA GLY A 413 -1.42 -13.37 -7.75
C GLY A 413 -0.94 -12.05 -8.39
N ILE A 414 -0.73 -11.00 -7.59
CA ILE A 414 -0.22 -9.70 -8.06
C ILE A 414 1.30 -9.83 -8.25
N GLY A 415 1.81 -9.48 -9.44
CA GLY A 415 3.20 -9.76 -9.85
C GLY A 415 3.41 -11.16 -10.45
N LYS A 416 2.33 -11.92 -10.71
CA LYS A 416 2.38 -13.29 -11.27
C LYS A 416 1.35 -13.58 -12.37
N GLY A 417 0.45 -12.64 -12.69
CA GLY A 417 -0.54 -12.79 -13.75
C GLY A 417 -0.17 -12.04 -15.03
N ASP A 418 -1.08 -12.03 -16.00
CA ASP A 418 -0.93 -11.26 -17.23
C ASP A 418 -1.39 -9.79 -17.08
N GLY A 419 -0.92 -8.93 -17.98
CA GLY A 419 -1.32 -7.53 -18.05
C GLY A 419 -0.99 -6.75 -16.77
N ILE A 420 -1.97 -6.08 -16.18
CA ILE A 420 -1.77 -5.32 -14.93
C ILE A 420 -1.36 -6.24 -13.76
N LEU A 421 -1.77 -7.51 -13.76
CA LEU A 421 -1.38 -8.48 -12.72
C LEU A 421 0.07 -8.97 -12.85
N ALA A 422 0.78 -8.59 -13.93
CA ALA A 422 2.22 -8.79 -14.05
C ALA A 422 3.03 -7.76 -13.22
N VAL A 423 2.42 -6.61 -12.88
CA VAL A 423 3.08 -5.57 -12.09
C VAL A 423 3.08 -5.98 -10.61
N PRO A 424 4.24 -6.23 -9.98
CA PRO A 424 4.30 -6.57 -8.56
C PRO A 424 3.97 -5.36 -7.69
N VAL A 425 3.67 -5.62 -6.42
CA VAL A 425 3.74 -4.59 -5.37
C VAL A 425 5.20 -4.46 -4.94
N PRO A 426 5.92 -3.35 -5.24
CA PRO A 426 7.36 -3.24 -5.07
C PRO A 426 7.78 -2.97 -3.61
N ILE A 427 7.16 -3.66 -2.64
CA ILE A 427 7.48 -3.54 -1.21
C ILE A 427 8.29 -4.75 -0.78
N GLU A 428 9.50 -4.49 -0.29
CA GLU A 428 10.47 -5.51 0.15
C GLU A 428 10.91 -5.26 1.61
N PRO A 429 11.21 -6.33 2.36
CA PRO A 429 11.83 -6.21 3.69
C PRO A 429 13.30 -5.79 3.56
N ARG A 430 13.66 -4.65 4.15
CA ARG A 430 15.06 -4.18 4.24
C ARG A 430 15.51 -4.09 5.69
N LYS A 431 16.67 -4.67 6.00
CA LYS A 431 17.29 -4.66 7.33
C LYS A 431 17.71 -3.24 7.69
N ARG A 432 17.29 -2.74 8.85
CA ARG A 432 17.76 -1.48 9.45
C ARG A 432 18.27 -1.75 10.86
N GLN A 433 19.42 -1.16 11.21
CA GLN A 433 20.05 -1.31 12.52
C GLN A 433 19.95 -0.01 13.32
N VAL A 434 19.73 -0.14 14.63
CA VAL A 434 19.64 0.97 15.58
C VAL A 434 20.52 0.66 16.79
N PHE A 435 21.37 1.61 17.15
CA PHE A 435 22.24 1.55 18.31
C PHE A 435 21.65 2.41 19.43
N VAL A 436 21.52 1.84 20.62
CA VAL A 436 21.07 2.53 21.84
C VAL A 436 22.31 3.00 22.59
N VAL A 437 22.58 4.29 22.54
CA VAL A 437 23.82 4.90 23.00
C VAL A 437 23.56 5.78 24.22
N PHE A 438 24.43 5.73 25.21
CA PHE A 438 24.41 6.59 26.39
C PHE A 438 25.61 7.52 26.34
N ALA A 439 25.36 8.83 26.35
CA ALA A 439 26.39 9.84 26.22
C ALA A 439 26.15 10.91 27.30
N PRO A 440 26.71 10.74 28.51
CA PRO A 440 26.32 11.51 29.69
C PRO A 440 26.59 13.01 29.54
N ASP A 441 27.61 13.39 28.77
CA ASP A 441 28.05 14.79 28.59
C ASP A 441 27.33 15.52 27.43
N VAL A 442 26.42 14.85 26.73
CA VAL A 442 25.60 15.46 25.65
C VAL A 442 24.40 16.18 26.27
N PRO A 443 24.23 17.50 26.04
CA PRO A 443 23.18 18.30 26.67
C PRO A 443 21.74 17.78 26.43
N PRO A 444 20.85 17.78 27.45
CA PRO A 444 19.50 17.23 27.32
C PRO A 444 18.61 17.92 26.28
N ASP A 445 18.91 19.16 25.92
CA ASP A 445 18.18 20.01 24.97
C ASP A 445 18.53 19.75 23.49
N MET A 446 19.48 18.85 23.21
CA MET A 446 19.86 18.44 21.86
C MET A 446 18.61 18.15 20.98
N PRO A 447 18.53 18.71 19.75
CA PRO A 447 17.46 18.45 18.80
C PRO A 447 17.56 17.02 18.23
N VAL A 448 16.52 16.55 17.54
CA VAL A 448 16.66 15.36 16.71
C VAL A 448 17.51 15.73 15.49
N LEU A 449 18.72 15.18 15.43
CA LEU A 449 19.72 15.50 14.42
C LEU A 449 19.57 14.59 13.20
N PHE A 450 19.46 15.19 12.02
CA PHE A 450 19.62 14.55 10.73
C PHE A 450 20.82 15.16 10.01
N ASP A 451 21.89 14.39 9.89
CA ASP A 451 23.13 14.77 9.21
C ASP A 451 23.28 13.99 7.88
N GLU A 452 24.01 14.57 6.93
CA GLU A 452 23.84 14.30 5.50
C GLU A 452 24.21 12.88 5.07
N CYS A 453 25.09 12.22 5.83
CA CYS A 453 25.51 10.83 5.62
C CYS A 453 24.43 9.79 5.96
N GLY A 454 23.16 10.21 6.03
CA GLY A 454 22.02 9.38 6.43
C GLY A 454 21.94 9.15 7.93
N LEU A 455 22.69 9.91 8.74
CA LEU A 455 22.76 9.74 10.19
C LEU A 455 21.55 10.39 10.86
N ARG A 456 20.79 9.59 11.62
CA ARG A 456 19.71 10.04 12.51
C ARG A 456 20.12 9.79 13.96
N CYS A 457 20.15 10.84 14.77
CA CYS A 457 20.35 10.74 16.22
C CYS A 457 19.12 11.33 16.94
N THR A 458 18.42 10.50 17.72
CA THR A 458 17.15 10.82 18.38
C THR A 458 17.27 10.57 19.88
N GLN A 459 17.08 11.59 20.73
CA GLN A 459 17.03 11.37 22.17
C GLN A 459 15.76 10.60 22.54
N MET A 460 15.91 9.44 23.20
CA MET A 460 14.79 8.52 23.46
C MET A 460 13.95 8.94 24.67
N ASN A 461 14.60 9.48 25.70
CA ASN A 461 14.02 9.76 27.01
C ASN A 461 14.87 10.78 27.77
N ILE A 462 14.30 11.34 28.85
CA ILE A 462 15.01 12.20 29.81
C ILE A 462 16.03 11.36 30.59
N GLY A 463 17.26 11.25 30.06
CA GLY A 463 18.31 10.40 30.63
C GLY A 463 19.50 10.14 29.70
N ASN A 464 19.88 11.14 28.91
CA ASN A 464 21.06 11.19 28.03
C ASN A 464 21.31 9.89 27.24
N THR A 465 20.22 9.28 26.78
CA THR A 465 20.21 8.03 26.02
C THR A 465 19.55 8.28 24.66
N TYR A 466 20.27 7.91 23.60
CA TYR A 466 20.01 8.28 22.22
C TYR A 466 19.84 7.02 21.36
N LEU A 467 18.83 7.00 20.51
CA LEU A 467 18.69 6.05 19.42
C LEU A 467 19.42 6.61 18.20
N ILE A 468 20.38 5.84 17.69
CA ILE A 468 21.23 6.25 16.57
C ILE A 468 21.14 5.21 15.47
N SER A 469 20.80 5.65 14.27
CA SER A 469 20.65 4.79 13.09
C SER A 469 21.19 5.50 11.86
N ARG A 470 21.86 4.76 10.97
CA ARG A 470 22.31 5.27 9.67
C ARG A 470 21.46 4.69 8.55
N ILE A 471 21.07 5.53 7.60
CA ILE A 471 20.46 5.12 6.34
C ILE A 471 21.62 4.80 5.37
N PRO A 472 21.78 3.54 4.92
CA PRO A 472 22.83 3.18 3.96
C PRO A 472 22.58 3.83 2.60
N THR A 473 23.64 4.08 1.83
CA THR A 473 23.49 4.51 0.43
C THR A 473 22.96 3.33 -0.43
N PRO A 474 22.35 3.58 -1.61
CA PRO A 474 21.82 2.49 -2.44
C PRO A 474 22.86 1.41 -2.82
N ASP A 475 24.13 1.78 -2.97
CA ASP A 475 25.24 0.84 -3.26
C ASP A 475 25.76 0.08 -2.04
N GLU A 476 25.45 0.55 -0.83
CA GLU A 476 25.66 -0.18 0.41
C GLU A 476 24.48 -1.12 0.68
N ASP A 477 23.24 -0.62 0.55
CA ASP A 477 22.01 -1.38 0.75
C ASP A 477 21.90 -2.59 -0.19
N ALA A 478 22.40 -2.46 -1.43
CA ALA A 478 22.50 -3.55 -2.39
C ALA A 478 23.56 -4.63 -2.06
N LYS A 479 24.40 -4.41 -1.03
CA LYS A 479 25.43 -5.37 -0.55
C LYS A 479 25.08 -5.99 0.81
N ILE A 480 24.13 -5.42 1.55
CA ILE A 480 23.66 -5.96 2.82
C ILE A 480 22.86 -7.23 2.55
N ASP A 481 23.20 -8.35 3.21
CA ASP A 481 22.26 -9.47 3.29
C ASP A 481 21.14 -9.08 4.27
N HIS A 482 19.98 -8.74 3.71
CA HIS A 482 18.81 -8.37 4.49
C HIS A 482 18.19 -9.54 5.24
N LYS A 483 18.61 -10.80 5.02
CA LYS A 483 18.08 -11.98 5.74
C LYS A 483 18.80 -12.26 7.04
N ASP A 484 20.08 -11.90 7.15
CA ASP A 484 20.82 -12.03 8.40
C ASP A 484 20.48 -10.86 9.32
N MET A 485 19.82 -11.12 10.45
CA MET A 485 19.44 -10.09 11.42
C MET A 485 20.54 -9.78 12.47
N SER A 486 21.78 -10.25 12.27
CA SER A 486 22.93 -9.92 13.11
C SER A 486 23.19 -8.40 13.23
N ILE A 487 23.85 -8.00 14.33
CA ILE A 487 24.29 -6.60 14.52
C ILE A 487 25.74 -6.45 14.07
N ASP A 488 25.97 -5.52 13.16
CA ASP A 488 27.30 -5.09 12.75
C ASP A 488 27.72 -3.87 13.57
N TYR A 489 28.57 -4.09 14.58
CA TYR A 489 29.14 -3.01 15.39
C TYR A 489 30.30 -2.26 14.70
N THR A 490 30.80 -2.75 13.55
CA THR A 490 31.82 -2.03 12.77
C THR A 490 31.20 -0.82 12.08
N GLU A 491 29.96 -0.88 11.58
CA GLU A 491 29.25 0.30 11.08
C GLU A 491 29.16 1.41 12.14
N PHE A 492 28.88 1.06 13.40
CA PHE A 492 28.86 2.07 14.45
C PHE A 492 30.24 2.73 14.63
N THR A 493 31.29 1.92 14.71
CA THR A 493 32.65 2.38 15.05
C THR A 493 33.32 3.13 13.89
N GLU A 494 33.15 2.67 12.65
CA GLU A 494 33.82 3.22 11.46
C GLU A 494 33.02 4.34 10.78
N LYS A 495 31.69 4.30 10.81
CA LYS A 495 30.84 5.23 10.04
C LYS A 495 30.01 6.18 10.89
N ILE A 496 29.45 5.71 12.00
CA ILE A 496 28.53 6.52 12.83
C ILE A 496 29.30 7.39 13.83
N PHE A 497 30.19 6.77 14.61
CA PHE A 497 30.90 7.43 15.71
C PHE A 497 31.77 8.62 15.27
N PRO A 498 32.56 8.57 14.18
CA PRO A 498 33.36 9.72 13.74
C PRO A 498 32.50 10.92 13.33
N ILE A 499 31.32 10.68 12.77
CA ILE A 499 30.38 11.74 12.35
C ILE A 499 29.68 12.35 13.57
N LEU A 500 29.25 11.52 14.54
CA LEU A 500 28.69 11.98 15.82
C LEU A 500 29.67 12.89 16.56
N VAL A 501 30.91 12.43 16.77
CA VAL A 501 31.93 13.18 17.51
C VAL A 501 32.31 14.47 16.78
N LYS A 502 32.46 14.44 15.45
CA LYS A 502 32.69 15.66 14.67
C LYS A 502 31.56 16.68 14.85
N ARG A 503 30.30 16.27 14.72
CA ARG A 503 29.14 17.18 14.78
C ARG A 503 28.84 17.64 16.21
N VAL A 504 29.09 16.79 17.21
CA VAL A 504 28.79 17.02 18.63
C VAL A 504 29.89 16.35 19.49
N PRO A 505 30.97 17.07 19.85
CA PRO A 505 32.12 16.50 20.56
C PRO A 505 31.78 15.80 21.90
N SER A 506 30.69 16.18 22.57
CA SER A 506 30.19 15.48 23.77
C SER A 506 29.88 13.99 23.58
N PHE A 507 29.82 13.46 22.35
CA PHE A 507 29.73 12.01 22.12
C PHE A 507 31.07 11.26 22.29
N GLU A 508 32.19 11.90 22.59
CA GLU A 508 33.45 11.20 22.89
C GLU A 508 33.34 10.22 24.08
N SER A 509 32.51 10.55 25.08
CA SER A 509 32.22 9.68 26.23
C SER A 509 31.12 8.64 25.99
N ALA A 510 30.61 8.53 24.75
CA ALA A 510 29.45 7.72 24.43
C ALA A 510 29.71 6.21 24.50
N GLN A 511 28.77 5.48 25.10
CA GLN A 511 28.83 4.03 25.28
C GLN A 511 27.59 3.37 24.69
N ILE A 512 27.77 2.29 23.92
CA ILE A 512 26.66 1.48 23.41
C ILE A 512 26.06 0.66 24.58
N LYS A 513 24.81 0.92 24.94
CA LYS A 513 24.05 0.13 25.92
C LYS A 513 23.50 -1.16 25.31
N SER A 514 23.01 -1.07 24.08
CA SER A 514 22.48 -2.19 23.29
C SER A 514 22.34 -1.79 21.83
N ALA A 515 22.01 -2.74 20.96
CA ALA A 515 21.66 -2.49 19.57
C ALA A 515 20.66 -3.54 19.09
N TYR A 516 19.86 -3.21 18.07
CA TYR A 516 18.87 -4.11 17.48
C TYR A 516 18.75 -3.91 15.97
N ALA A 517 18.23 -4.92 15.27
CA ALA A 517 17.90 -4.86 13.85
C ALA A 517 16.41 -5.15 13.66
N GLY A 518 15.79 -4.47 12.71
CA GLY A 518 14.37 -4.64 12.34
C GLY A 518 14.16 -4.50 10.83
N TYR A 519 13.00 -4.93 10.36
CA TYR A 519 12.62 -4.78 8.95
C TYR A 519 11.87 -3.46 8.69
N GLU A 520 12.37 -2.68 7.74
CA GLU A 520 11.69 -1.55 7.12
C GLU A 520 10.92 -2.01 5.88
N ASP A 521 9.69 -1.50 5.68
CA ASP A 521 8.87 -1.74 4.49
C ASP A 521 9.27 -0.79 3.34
N PHE A 522 10.33 -1.17 2.62
CA PHE A 522 10.94 -0.33 1.60
C PHE A 522 10.27 -0.49 0.24
N ASN A 523 9.82 0.62 -0.35
CA ASN A 523 9.33 0.64 -1.73
C ASN A 523 10.51 0.84 -2.71
N THR A 524 10.82 -0.19 -3.51
CA THR A 524 11.94 -0.18 -4.47
C THR A 524 11.70 0.65 -5.73
N PHE A 525 10.48 1.13 -5.98
CA PHE A 525 10.15 1.97 -7.14
C PHE A 525 10.42 3.46 -6.90
N ASP A 526 9.96 4.02 -5.77
CA ASP A 526 10.07 5.46 -5.47
C ASP A 526 10.11 5.81 -3.97
N THR A 527 10.30 4.83 -3.08
CA THR A 527 10.21 4.95 -1.61
C THR A 527 8.86 5.39 -1.03
N ALA A 528 7.92 5.95 -1.80
CA ALA A 528 6.67 6.52 -1.28
C ALA A 528 5.62 5.43 -0.99
N PRO A 529 4.69 5.62 -0.03
CA PRO A 529 3.71 4.60 0.30
C PRO A 529 2.75 4.28 -0.86
N ILE A 530 2.12 3.11 -0.79
CA ILE A 530 1.12 2.61 -1.73
C ILE A 530 -0.21 2.54 -0.96
N ILE A 531 -1.13 3.44 -1.30
CA ILE A 531 -2.38 3.68 -0.56
C ILE A 531 -3.55 3.68 -1.55
N GLY A 532 -4.55 2.85 -1.31
CA GLY A 532 -5.80 2.82 -2.08
C GLY A 532 -6.05 1.52 -2.85
N PRO A 533 -7.00 1.49 -3.80
CA PRO A 533 -7.40 0.26 -4.49
C PRO A 533 -6.33 -0.24 -5.47
N HIS A 534 -6.21 -1.55 -5.59
CA HIS A 534 -5.48 -2.18 -6.71
C HIS A 534 -6.23 -1.89 -8.04
N PRO A 535 -5.55 -1.69 -9.19
CA PRO A 535 -6.24 -1.27 -10.41
C PRO A 535 -7.16 -2.33 -11.03
N THR A 536 -6.80 -3.63 -10.95
CA THR A 536 -7.61 -4.77 -11.46
C THR A 536 -8.65 -5.29 -10.47
N TYR A 537 -8.24 -5.67 -9.25
CA TYR A 537 -9.15 -6.20 -8.23
C TYR A 537 -10.09 -5.13 -7.68
N THR A 538 -11.39 -5.37 -7.83
CA THR A 538 -12.48 -4.48 -7.36
C THR A 538 -12.52 -4.29 -5.84
N ASN A 539 -11.88 -5.17 -5.07
CA ASN A 539 -11.99 -5.21 -3.61
C ASN A 539 -10.68 -5.46 -2.85
N VAL A 540 -9.52 -5.35 -3.50
CA VAL A 540 -8.20 -5.46 -2.84
C VAL A 540 -7.55 -4.08 -2.83
N HIS A 541 -7.06 -3.67 -1.66
CA HIS A 541 -6.46 -2.36 -1.42
C HIS A 541 -5.09 -2.49 -0.76
N MET A 542 -4.23 -1.50 -0.97
CA MET A 542 -2.89 -1.38 -0.36
C MET A 542 -2.88 -0.29 0.71
N MET A 543 -2.07 -0.52 1.75
CA MET A 543 -1.80 0.40 2.85
C MET A 543 -0.40 0.10 3.43
N CYS A 544 0.62 0.21 2.59
CA CYS A 544 1.99 -0.28 2.84
C CYS A 544 3.08 0.59 2.18
N GLY A 545 4.35 0.37 2.50
CA GLY A 545 5.48 1.11 1.92
C GLY A 545 5.77 2.45 2.59
N PHE A 546 5.46 2.57 3.89
CA PHE A 546 5.69 3.80 4.64
C PHE A 546 7.17 3.95 5.06
N GLY A 547 7.85 2.83 5.30
CA GLY A 547 9.18 2.76 5.87
C GLY A 547 9.24 3.39 7.26
N SER A 548 10.38 3.97 7.59
CA SER A 548 10.63 4.75 8.81
C SER A 548 9.77 6.01 8.99
N ARG A 549 8.81 6.29 8.09
CA ARG A 549 7.76 7.33 8.23
C ARG A 549 6.40 6.77 8.68
N SER A 550 6.29 5.46 8.92
CA SER A 550 5.03 4.81 9.36
C SER A 550 4.43 5.45 10.62
N ALA A 551 5.27 5.83 11.59
CA ALA A 551 4.86 6.50 12.83
C ALA A 551 4.12 7.83 12.61
N MET A 552 4.49 8.60 11.57
CA MET A 552 3.97 9.94 11.30
C MET A 552 2.96 10.01 10.14
N HIS A 553 2.94 9.04 9.22
CA HIS A 553 2.00 9.04 8.09
C HIS A 553 0.83 8.06 8.24
N SER A 554 1.01 6.91 8.92
CA SER A 554 0.03 5.82 8.82
C SER A 554 -1.33 6.12 9.46
N ILE A 555 -1.37 6.88 10.55
CA ILE A 555 -2.61 7.31 11.23
C ILE A 555 -3.44 8.23 10.33
N ALA A 556 -2.77 9.17 9.64
CA ALA A 556 -3.40 10.10 8.70
C ALA A 556 -3.81 9.41 7.38
N ALA A 557 -2.94 8.55 6.84
CA ALA A 557 -3.22 7.75 5.64
C ALA A 557 -4.46 6.87 5.82
N ALA A 558 -4.58 6.21 6.98
CA ALA A 558 -5.72 5.42 7.36
C ALA A 558 -7.02 6.24 7.44
N ARG A 559 -6.96 7.49 7.91
CA ARG A 559 -8.11 8.41 7.92
C ARG A 559 -8.58 8.75 6.50
N GLY A 560 -7.67 9.22 5.64
CA GLY A 560 -7.99 9.58 4.26
C GLY A 560 -8.50 8.37 3.46
N TYR A 561 -7.95 7.18 3.72
CA TYR A 561 -8.45 5.93 3.16
C TYR A 561 -9.87 5.58 3.66
N ALA A 562 -10.15 5.71 4.96
CA ALA A 562 -11.48 5.46 5.53
C ALA A 562 -12.55 6.43 4.98
N GLU A 563 -12.21 7.71 4.80
CA GLU A 563 -13.02 8.69 4.05
C GLU A 563 -13.29 8.17 2.63
N LYS A 564 -12.24 7.78 1.90
CA LYS A 564 -12.35 7.33 0.51
C LYS A 564 -13.20 6.07 0.31
N ILE A 565 -13.20 5.12 1.25
CA ILE A 565 -14.02 3.89 1.14
C ILE A 565 -15.43 4.01 1.72
N LEU A 566 -15.70 4.95 2.64
CA LEU A 566 -17.03 5.13 3.24
C LEU A 566 -17.85 6.24 2.55
N ASP A 567 -17.20 7.31 2.09
CA ASP A 567 -17.85 8.44 1.40
C ASP A 567 -17.67 8.42 -0.12
N GLY A 568 -16.78 7.56 -0.62
CA GLY A 568 -16.37 7.54 -2.02
C GLY A 568 -15.39 8.65 -2.43
N ALA A 569 -15.00 9.56 -1.53
CA ALA A 569 -14.09 10.68 -1.79
C ALA A 569 -13.07 10.89 -0.66
N TYR A 570 -11.91 11.47 -0.98
CA TYR A 570 -11.02 12.04 0.03
C TYR A 570 -11.60 13.38 0.48
N ILE A 571 -11.72 13.62 1.80
CA ILE A 571 -12.27 14.88 2.34
C ILE A 571 -11.14 15.77 2.86
N ASN A 572 -10.20 15.21 3.62
CA ASN A 572 -9.18 16.00 4.32
C ASN A 572 -7.80 15.97 3.66
N ILE A 573 -7.32 14.80 3.21
CA ILE A 573 -6.01 14.65 2.54
C ILE A 573 -6.20 13.82 1.27
N ASN A 574 -5.76 14.34 0.12
CA ASN A 574 -6.01 13.73 -1.20
C ASN A 574 -4.94 12.69 -1.56
N LEU A 575 -5.04 11.49 -0.97
CA LEU A 575 -4.04 10.43 -1.12
C LEU A 575 -3.98 9.78 -2.52
N ARG A 576 -4.65 10.35 -3.53
CA ARG A 576 -4.70 9.82 -4.91
C ARG A 576 -3.32 9.76 -5.59
N LYS A 577 -2.33 10.55 -5.15
CA LYS A 577 -0.94 10.45 -5.61
C LYS A 577 -0.27 9.12 -5.23
N PHE A 578 -0.68 8.50 -4.12
CA PHE A 578 -0.10 7.26 -3.58
C PHE A 578 -0.75 5.97 -4.15
N ASP A 579 -1.66 6.10 -5.11
CA ASP A 579 -2.33 4.99 -5.78
C ASP A 579 -1.33 4.13 -6.58
N MET A 580 -1.49 2.79 -6.54
CA MET A 580 -0.68 1.84 -7.31
C MET A 580 -0.72 2.11 -8.83
N ARG A 581 -1.76 2.82 -9.32
CA ARG A 581 -1.83 3.34 -10.70
C ARG A 581 -0.61 4.16 -11.13
N ARG A 582 0.14 4.78 -10.21
CA ARG A 582 1.39 5.50 -10.56
C ARG A 582 2.50 4.55 -11.02
N ILE A 583 2.60 3.38 -10.38
CA ILE A 583 3.61 2.34 -10.63
C ILE A 583 3.34 1.71 -12.00
N VAL A 584 2.07 1.37 -12.28
CA VAL A 584 1.61 0.87 -13.59
C VAL A 584 1.86 1.88 -14.73
N LYS A 585 1.98 3.17 -14.41
CA LYS A 585 2.30 4.25 -15.36
C LYS A 585 3.78 4.63 -15.42
N MET A 586 4.66 3.99 -14.63
CA MET A 586 6.06 4.40 -14.46
C MET A 586 6.23 5.87 -14.04
N GLN A 587 5.34 6.36 -13.16
CA GLN A 587 5.34 7.72 -12.61
C GLN A 587 5.77 7.70 -11.12
N PRO A 588 7.07 7.86 -10.81
CA PRO A 588 7.58 7.85 -9.43
C PRO A 588 7.22 9.15 -8.67
N LEU A 589 6.90 9.00 -7.38
CA LEU A 589 6.63 10.08 -6.43
C LEU A 589 7.84 10.22 -5.48
N MET A 590 8.83 11.02 -5.87
CA MET A 590 10.07 11.18 -5.12
C MET A 590 9.95 12.20 -3.97
N GLU A 591 10.47 11.82 -2.79
CA GLU A 591 10.59 12.66 -1.60
C GLU A 591 12.02 13.22 -1.51
N THR A 592 12.22 14.50 -1.80
CA THR A 592 13.57 15.09 -1.83
C THR A 592 14.15 15.33 -0.44
N TYR A 593 13.30 15.43 0.59
CA TYR A 593 13.73 15.77 1.95
C TYR A 593 14.37 14.58 2.70
N SER A 594 14.02 13.34 2.34
CA SER A 594 14.44 12.15 3.09
C SER A 594 15.75 11.50 2.60
N TYR A 595 16.25 11.83 1.40
CA TYR A 595 17.42 11.16 0.83
C TYR A 595 18.27 12.05 -0.09
N LEU A 596 19.39 12.53 0.43
CA LEU A 596 20.40 13.31 -0.30
C LEU A 596 21.17 12.54 -1.40
N ASN A 597 20.81 11.28 -1.66
CA ASN A 597 21.50 10.40 -2.60
C ASN A 597 20.63 9.88 -3.77
N PHE A 598 19.33 10.19 -3.86
CA PHE A 598 18.51 9.66 -4.97
C PHE A 598 18.83 10.29 -6.33
N GLN A 599 19.37 11.53 -6.37
CA GLN A 599 20.00 12.07 -7.58
C GLN A 599 21.14 11.17 -8.09
N GLN A 600 21.93 10.58 -7.19
CA GLN A 600 22.97 9.63 -7.59
C GLN A 600 22.39 8.33 -8.16
N LEU A 601 21.19 7.90 -7.74
CA LEU A 601 20.53 6.71 -8.30
C LEU A 601 20.04 6.97 -9.73
N GLN A 602 19.50 8.16 -10.01
CA GLN A 602 19.13 8.55 -11.36
C GLN A 602 20.38 8.73 -12.24
N LEU A 603 21.39 9.48 -11.77
CA LEU A 603 22.71 9.60 -12.42
C LEU A 603 23.43 8.25 -12.60
N LYS A 604 23.17 7.24 -11.75
CA LYS A 604 23.70 5.88 -11.90
C LYS A 604 22.91 5.02 -12.87
N ASN A 605 21.59 5.18 -12.95
CA ASN A 605 20.82 4.54 -14.02
C ASN A 605 21.22 5.14 -15.38
N ASP A 606 21.38 6.47 -15.46
CA ASP A 606 21.86 7.15 -16.67
C ASP A 606 23.30 6.73 -17.02
N LYS A 607 24.21 6.67 -16.04
CA LYS A 607 25.59 6.17 -16.26
C LYS A 607 25.63 4.68 -16.60
N LYS A 608 24.77 3.84 -16.02
CA LYS A 608 24.73 2.39 -16.30
C LYS A 608 24.14 2.12 -17.69
N MET A 609 23.10 2.85 -18.09
CA MET A 609 22.62 2.87 -19.47
C MET A 609 23.69 3.36 -20.47
N ALA A 610 24.63 4.19 -20.03
CA ALA A 610 25.81 4.59 -20.81
C ALA A 610 27.01 3.62 -20.70
N GLU A 611 27.08 2.78 -19.67
CA GLU A 611 28.12 1.75 -19.48
C GLU A 611 27.79 0.43 -20.17
N ASP A 612 26.51 0.09 -20.33
CA ASP A 612 26.04 -1.01 -21.19
C ASP A 612 26.27 -0.72 -22.68
N LEU A 613 26.38 -1.77 -23.50
CA LEU A 613 26.49 -1.63 -24.95
C LEU A 613 25.11 -1.47 -25.59
N PRO A 614 24.97 -0.64 -26.65
CA PRO A 614 23.72 -0.58 -27.40
C PRO A 614 23.32 -1.94 -27.95
N SER A 615 22.00 -2.19 -28.06
CA SER A 615 21.45 -3.51 -28.41
C SER A 615 22.09 -4.11 -29.67
N GLY A 616 22.46 -5.40 -29.60
CA GLY A 616 23.08 -6.16 -30.68
C GLY A 616 24.60 -5.98 -30.86
N TRP A 617 25.29 -5.32 -29.92
CA TRP A 617 26.75 -5.28 -29.88
C TRP A 617 27.33 -6.19 -28.79
N GLU A 618 28.27 -7.06 -29.15
CA GLU A 618 29.06 -7.86 -28.22
C GLU A 618 30.47 -7.28 -28.04
N LYS A 619 30.98 -7.24 -26.80
CA LYS A 619 32.42 -7.01 -26.54
C LYS A 619 33.18 -8.33 -26.64
N ARG A 620 34.17 -8.39 -27.53
CA ARG A 620 35.05 -9.55 -27.74
C ARG A 620 36.51 -9.14 -27.56
N MET A 621 37.40 -10.10 -27.33
CA MET A 621 38.84 -9.85 -27.14
C MET A 621 39.65 -10.37 -28.34
N SER A 622 40.63 -9.59 -28.79
CA SER A 622 41.57 -9.99 -29.85
C SER A 622 42.52 -11.08 -29.35
N ARG A 623 42.55 -12.24 -30.02
CA ARG A 623 43.44 -13.36 -29.66
C ARG A 623 44.94 -13.04 -29.81
N THR A 624 45.30 -12.05 -30.63
CA THR A 624 46.69 -11.70 -30.93
C THR A 624 47.26 -10.67 -29.96
N ASN A 625 46.47 -9.64 -29.61
CA ASN A 625 46.95 -8.47 -28.84
C ASN A 625 46.23 -8.27 -27.49
N ASN A 626 45.27 -9.15 -27.14
CA ASN A 626 44.40 -9.04 -25.96
C ASN A 626 43.66 -7.68 -25.82
N THR A 627 43.46 -6.96 -26.92
CA THR A 627 42.68 -5.72 -26.97
C THR A 627 41.19 -6.02 -27.19
N PRO A 628 40.27 -5.28 -26.53
CA PRO A 628 38.84 -5.42 -26.79
C PRO A 628 38.46 -4.83 -28.16
N TYR A 629 37.49 -5.47 -28.81
CA TYR A 629 36.77 -4.96 -29.98
C TYR A 629 35.28 -5.24 -29.83
N TYR A 630 34.46 -4.54 -30.60
CA TYR A 630 33.01 -4.63 -30.57
C TYR A 630 32.51 -5.31 -31.84
N PHE A 631 31.66 -6.31 -31.71
CA PHE A 631 31.13 -7.13 -32.79
C PHE A 631 29.63 -6.89 -32.94
N ASN A 632 29.21 -6.51 -34.15
CA ASN A 632 27.82 -6.24 -34.50
C ASN A 632 27.13 -7.55 -34.89
N THR A 633 26.19 -8.03 -34.08
CA THR A 633 25.52 -9.33 -34.32
C THR A 633 24.54 -9.29 -35.50
N ALA A 634 24.08 -8.10 -35.92
CA ALA A 634 23.16 -7.91 -37.02
C ALA A 634 23.83 -7.89 -38.41
N THR A 635 25.06 -7.36 -38.49
CA THR A 635 25.81 -7.18 -39.76
C THR A 635 27.06 -8.06 -39.87
N GLY A 636 27.46 -8.73 -38.79
CA GLY A 636 28.63 -9.61 -38.75
C GLY A 636 29.98 -8.88 -38.80
N ARG A 637 29.99 -7.55 -38.64
CA ARG A 637 31.21 -6.71 -38.69
C ARG A 637 31.77 -6.44 -37.29
N SER A 638 33.09 -6.27 -37.20
CA SER A 638 33.79 -5.82 -35.99
C SER A 638 34.36 -4.41 -36.15
N GLN A 639 34.47 -3.69 -35.04
CA GLN A 639 35.13 -2.38 -34.92
C GLN A 639 35.87 -2.26 -33.59
N TRP A 640 36.91 -1.43 -33.53
CA TRP A 640 37.72 -1.22 -32.31
C TRP A 640 37.13 -0.13 -31.40
N GLU A 641 36.44 0.84 -31.98
CA GLU A 641 35.81 1.96 -31.28
C GLU A 641 34.48 1.54 -30.62
N ARG A 642 34.15 2.13 -29.46
CA ARG A 642 32.90 1.80 -28.75
C ARG A 642 31.69 2.28 -29.57
N PRO A 643 30.71 1.41 -29.88
CA PRO A 643 29.50 1.82 -30.58
C PRO A 643 28.63 2.69 -29.69
N THR A 644 28.11 3.79 -30.27
CA THR A 644 27.23 4.78 -29.63
C THR A 644 25.76 4.61 -30.01
N SER A 645 25.45 3.74 -30.96
CA SER A 645 24.11 3.45 -31.46
C SER A 645 23.86 1.94 -31.58
N SER A 646 22.60 1.53 -31.57
CA SER A 646 22.17 0.13 -31.71
C SER A 646 22.77 -0.53 -32.97
N ALA A 647 23.14 -1.80 -32.86
CA ALA A 647 23.68 -2.58 -33.98
C ALA A 647 22.66 -2.78 -35.10
N PHE A 648 21.39 -2.80 -34.72
CA PHE A 648 20.23 -2.69 -35.58
C PHE A 648 19.91 -1.20 -35.79
N GLY A 649 19.61 -0.77 -37.01
CA GLY A 649 19.29 0.64 -37.30
C GLY A 649 18.15 1.21 -36.45
N LYS A 650 18.07 2.55 -36.36
CA LYS A 650 16.92 3.27 -35.78
C LYS A 650 15.62 2.60 -36.24
N GLY A 651 14.66 2.37 -35.35
CA GLY A 651 13.43 1.62 -35.69
C GLY A 651 13.55 0.08 -35.60
N SER A 652 14.61 -0.47 -35.00
CA SER A 652 14.83 -1.92 -34.86
C SER A 652 13.65 -2.70 -34.27
N ASN A 653 13.02 -2.15 -33.23
CA ASN A 653 11.92 -2.80 -32.49
C ASN A 653 10.56 -2.64 -33.17
N LEU A 654 10.48 -1.93 -34.30
CA LEU A 654 9.25 -1.83 -35.09
C LEU A 654 8.98 -3.16 -35.81
N THR A 655 7.77 -3.69 -35.62
CA THR A 655 7.26 -4.87 -36.33
C THR A 655 6.79 -4.52 -37.73
N GLU A 656 6.14 -3.36 -37.89
CA GLU A 656 5.57 -2.83 -39.13
C GLU A 656 5.82 -1.33 -39.28
N VAL A 657 5.76 -0.84 -40.52
CA VAL A 657 5.97 0.57 -40.89
C VAL A 657 5.00 0.99 -41.99
N ARG A 658 4.44 2.21 -41.92
CA ARG A 658 3.70 2.85 -43.01
C ARG A 658 4.60 3.85 -43.75
N CYS A 659 4.72 3.69 -45.06
CA CYS A 659 5.50 4.60 -45.91
C CYS A 659 4.77 4.92 -47.21
N ALA A 660 5.02 6.12 -47.74
CA ALA A 660 4.77 6.46 -49.15
C ALA A 660 6.08 6.38 -49.95
N HIS A 661 5.99 6.22 -51.26
CA HIS A 661 7.16 6.34 -52.14
C HIS A 661 6.88 7.04 -53.48
N ILE A 662 7.93 7.61 -54.07
CA ILE A 662 7.99 8.00 -55.48
C ILE A 662 8.95 6.99 -56.13
N LEU A 663 8.46 6.22 -57.11
CA LEU A 663 9.27 5.31 -57.92
C LEU A 663 9.45 5.93 -59.31
N VAL A 664 10.69 5.99 -59.80
CA VAL A 664 10.99 6.27 -61.21
C VAL A 664 11.72 5.06 -61.80
N LYS A 665 11.14 4.50 -62.87
CA LYS A 665 11.71 3.35 -63.58
C LYS A 665 12.74 3.77 -64.63
N HIS A 666 13.58 2.85 -65.02
CA HIS A 666 14.55 2.98 -66.12
C HIS A 666 14.58 1.69 -66.95
N SER A 667 15.28 1.70 -68.07
CA SER A 667 15.38 0.56 -69.00
C SER A 667 15.91 -0.74 -68.37
N GLY A 668 16.67 -0.64 -67.27
CA GLY A 668 17.20 -1.77 -66.50
C GLY A 668 16.32 -2.22 -65.32
N SER A 669 15.15 -1.62 -65.10
CA SER A 669 14.21 -2.07 -64.06
C SER A 669 13.53 -3.39 -64.48
N ARG A 670 13.35 -4.33 -63.55
CA ARG A 670 12.80 -5.70 -63.74
C ARG A 670 11.49 -5.78 -64.54
N ASN A 671 10.71 -4.71 -64.56
CA ASN A 671 9.64 -4.52 -65.53
C ASN A 671 9.67 -3.05 -65.98
N PRO A 672 10.25 -2.71 -67.15
CA PRO A 672 10.42 -1.33 -67.63
C PRO A 672 9.16 -0.81 -68.34
N SER A 673 8.01 -0.97 -67.69
CA SER A 673 6.70 -0.42 -68.07
C SER A 673 6.02 0.18 -66.84
N SER A 674 5.14 1.15 -67.03
CA SER A 674 4.30 1.72 -65.95
C SER A 674 2.93 2.11 -66.49
N TRP A 675 2.02 2.51 -65.59
CA TRP A 675 0.73 3.08 -65.99
C TRP A 675 0.84 4.41 -66.77
N ARG A 676 2.07 4.97 -66.88
CA ARG A 676 2.40 6.22 -67.57
C ARG A 676 3.06 5.98 -68.94
N SER A 677 3.63 4.79 -69.18
CA SER A 677 4.25 4.40 -70.45
C SER A 677 4.43 2.88 -70.53
N ASP A 678 3.96 2.25 -71.61
CA ASP A 678 4.11 0.81 -71.84
C ASP A 678 5.57 0.37 -71.98
N HIS A 679 6.46 1.27 -72.41
CA HIS A 679 7.89 1.02 -72.55
C HIS A 679 8.71 2.20 -71.98
N ILE A 680 9.73 1.91 -71.17
CA ILE A 680 10.55 2.90 -70.48
C ILE A 680 12.00 2.77 -70.93
N THR A 681 12.45 3.69 -71.77
CA THR A 681 13.77 3.68 -72.43
C THR A 681 14.84 4.51 -71.72
N ARG A 682 14.47 5.36 -70.75
CA ARG A 682 15.38 6.26 -70.02
C ARG A 682 16.48 5.49 -69.26
N SER A 683 17.66 6.09 -69.13
CA SER A 683 18.77 5.49 -68.38
C SER A 683 18.52 5.52 -66.86
N LYS A 684 19.40 4.86 -66.09
CA LYS A 684 19.30 4.87 -64.61
C LYS A 684 19.72 6.24 -64.06
N GLU A 685 20.69 6.85 -64.72
CA GLU A 685 21.25 8.16 -64.48
C GLU A 685 20.17 9.24 -64.72
N ASP A 686 19.40 9.14 -65.81
CA ASP A 686 18.23 10.00 -66.06
C ASP A 686 17.18 9.86 -64.95
N ALA A 687 16.88 8.62 -64.52
CA ALA A 687 15.92 8.36 -63.45
C ALA A 687 16.37 8.95 -62.10
N ILE A 688 17.66 8.90 -61.79
CA ILE A 688 18.26 9.56 -60.61
C ILE A 688 18.18 11.09 -60.73
N ASN A 689 18.47 11.66 -61.89
CA ASN A 689 18.37 13.11 -62.14
C ASN A 689 16.93 13.61 -62.00
N ILE A 690 15.94 12.85 -62.49
CA ILE A 690 14.51 13.13 -62.31
C ILE A 690 14.13 13.13 -60.81
N LEU A 691 14.58 12.12 -60.04
CA LEU A 691 14.34 12.08 -58.60
C LEU A 691 15.01 13.23 -57.84
N ASN A 692 16.23 13.63 -58.21
CA ASN A 692 16.92 14.78 -57.61
C ASN A 692 16.11 16.07 -57.79
N GLY A 693 15.57 16.32 -59.00
CA GLY A 693 14.69 17.46 -59.25
C GLY A 693 13.41 17.46 -58.39
N TYR A 694 12.82 16.29 -58.13
CA TYR A 694 11.71 16.17 -57.18
C TYR A 694 12.13 16.41 -55.73
N ILE A 695 13.32 15.94 -55.31
CA ILE A 695 13.85 16.21 -53.95
C ILE A 695 14.00 17.71 -53.71
N GLU A 696 14.47 18.48 -54.69
CA GLU A 696 14.59 19.94 -54.60
C GLU A 696 13.21 20.63 -54.51
N GLN A 697 12.25 20.22 -55.34
CA GLN A 697 10.87 20.74 -55.29
C GLN A 697 10.19 20.46 -53.95
N ILE A 698 10.32 19.23 -53.42
CA ILE A 698 9.76 18.81 -52.13
C ILE A 698 10.38 19.61 -50.98
N LYS A 699 11.70 19.87 -51.02
CA LYS A 699 12.40 20.69 -50.01
C LYS A 699 12.09 22.18 -50.10
N ALA A 700 11.74 22.69 -51.27
CA ALA A 700 11.37 24.09 -51.47
C ALA A 700 9.90 24.40 -51.10
N SER A 701 9.04 23.39 -51.02
CA SER A 701 7.62 23.56 -50.68
C SER A 701 7.39 23.84 -49.20
N ALA A 702 6.45 24.74 -48.91
CA ALA A 702 6.02 25.07 -47.54
C ALA A 702 5.26 23.90 -46.85
N ASN A 703 4.89 22.85 -47.57
CA ASN A 703 4.39 21.60 -46.99
C ASN A 703 4.98 20.39 -47.76
N PRO A 704 6.20 19.95 -47.42
CA PRO A 704 6.93 18.92 -48.16
C PRO A 704 6.16 17.60 -48.36
N TYR A 705 5.40 17.15 -47.35
CA TYR A 705 4.63 15.90 -47.47
C TYR A 705 3.44 16.03 -48.45
N LYS A 706 2.77 17.19 -48.46
CA LYS A 706 1.70 17.45 -49.45
C LYS A 706 2.27 17.58 -50.88
N GLU A 707 3.47 18.12 -51.02
CA GLU A 707 4.19 18.15 -52.29
C GLU A 707 4.55 16.74 -52.76
N PHE A 708 5.15 15.94 -51.86
CA PHE A 708 5.48 14.53 -52.09
C PHE A 708 4.27 13.73 -52.58
N GLN A 709 3.10 13.88 -51.94
CA GLN A 709 1.86 13.23 -52.36
C GLN A 709 1.34 13.68 -53.73
N THR A 710 1.63 14.92 -54.14
CA THR A 710 1.21 15.46 -55.44
C THR A 710 2.13 14.92 -56.53
N ILE A 711 3.45 15.03 -56.35
CA ILE A 711 4.45 14.47 -57.26
C ILE A 711 4.28 12.94 -57.39
N ALA A 712 3.98 12.24 -56.28
CA ALA A 712 3.71 10.81 -56.32
C ALA A 712 2.47 10.42 -57.13
N LYS A 713 1.42 11.27 -57.21
CA LYS A 713 0.24 11.04 -58.05
C LYS A 713 0.54 11.21 -59.52
N GLU A 714 1.28 12.26 -59.87
CA GLU A 714 1.48 12.67 -61.27
C GLU A 714 2.66 11.96 -61.94
N PHE A 715 3.72 11.65 -61.17
CA PHE A 715 5.02 11.24 -61.71
C PHE A 715 5.49 9.83 -61.33
N SER A 716 4.98 9.22 -60.25
CA SER A 716 5.43 7.89 -59.81
C SER A 716 5.01 6.77 -60.77
N ASP A 717 5.97 5.97 -61.22
CA ASP A 717 5.76 4.79 -62.07
C ASP A 717 5.15 3.58 -61.32
N CYS A 718 4.84 3.73 -60.02
CA CYS A 718 4.15 2.70 -59.23
C CYS A 718 2.62 2.86 -59.25
N SER A 719 1.87 1.76 -59.07
CA SER A 719 0.42 1.78 -58.91
C SER A 719 -0.06 2.48 -57.64
N SER A 720 0.81 2.65 -56.64
CA SER A 720 0.59 3.44 -55.42
C SER A 720 0.39 4.94 -55.69
N ALA A 721 0.73 5.43 -56.89
CA ALA A 721 0.50 6.81 -57.32
C ALA A 721 -0.94 7.29 -57.02
N LYS A 722 -1.95 6.45 -57.28
CA LYS A 722 -3.37 6.73 -57.00
C LYS A 722 -3.67 7.08 -55.54
N ARG A 723 -2.79 6.70 -54.59
CA ARG A 723 -2.88 6.98 -53.15
C ARG A 723 -1.86 8.03 -52.67
N GLY A 724 -1.24 8.81 -53.56
CA GLY A 724 -0.14 9.72 -53.19
C GLY A 724 1.16 8.98 -52.84
N GLY A 725 1.37 7.81 -53.43
CA GLY A 725 2.55 6.97 -53.18
C GLY A 725 2.42 6.07 -51.94
N ASP A 726 1.41 6.24 -51.09
CA ASP A 726 1.19 5.45 -49.88
C ASP A 726 1.07 3.94 -50.20
N LEU A 727 1.89 3.14 -49.52
CA LEU A 727 1.91 1.68 -49.60
C LEU A 727 0.98 1.02 -48.58
N GLY A 728 0.64 1.72 -47.49
CA GLY A 728 0.03 1.15 -46.29
C GLY A 728 1.08 0.63 -45.31
N LEU A 729 0.62 0.01 -44.21
CA LEU A 729 1.47 -0.68 -43.25
C LEU A 729 2.06 -1.95 -43.87
N PHE A 730 3.35 -2.19 -43.64
CA PHE A 730 4.01 -3.46 -43.96
C PHE A 730 5.04 -3.87 -42.91
N GLY A 731 5.02 -5.15 -42.54
CA GLY A 731 6.06 -5.77 -41.72
C GLY A 731 7.35 -6.10 -42.47
N ARG A 732 8.36 -6.58 -41.73
CA ARG A 732 9.63 -7.05 -42.29
C ARG A 732 9.44 -8.29 -43.19
N ARG A 733 10.34 -8.47 -44.16
CA ARG A 733 10.32 -9.44 -45.27
C ARG A 733 9.10 -9.30 -46.20
N LYS A 734 8.56 -8.08 -46.33
CA LYS A 734 7.44 -7.78 -47.25
C LYS A 734 7.88 -6.96 -48.47
N MET A 735 8.98 -6.22 -48.38
CA MET A 735 9.51 -5.39 -49.46
C MET A 735 10.85 -5.92 -49.96
N GLN A 736 11.36 -5.36 -51.06
CA GLN A 736 12.73 -5.63 -51.50
C GLN A 736 13.72 -5.12 -50.43
N LYS A 737 14.80 -5.88 -50.17
CA LYS A 737 15.70 -5.60 -49.05
C LYS A 737 16.21 -4.14 -48.98
N PRO A 738 16.72 -3.50 -50.05
CA PRO A 738 17.18 -2.10 -49.95
C PRO A 738 16.06 -1.12 -49.58
N PHE A 739 14.84 -1.36 -50.08
CA PHE A 739 13.66 -0.56 -49.76
C PHE A 739 13.20 -0.78 -48.32
N GLU A 740 13.28 -2.01 -47.82
CA GLU A 740 12.93 -2.37 -46.45
C GLU A 740 13.94 -1.81 -45.44
N ASP A 741 15.23 -2.06 -45.66
CA ASP A 741 16.32 -1.57 -44.82
C ASP A 741 16.31 -0.03 -44.72
N ALA A 742 15.97 0.67 -45.80
CA ALA A 742 15.76 2.12 -45.79
C ALA A 742 14.45 2.54 -45.09
N SER A 743 13.32 1.90 -45.40
CA SER A 743 12.01 2.24 -44.81
C SER A 743 11.99 2.11 -43.29
N PHE A 744 12.64 1.08 -42.76
CA PHE A 744 12.72 0.83 -41.32
C PHE A 744 13.73 1.71 -40.59
N ALA A 745 14.59 2.45 -41.30
CA ALA A 745 15.66 3.29 -40.72
C ALA A 745 15.30 4.79 -40.56
N LEU A 746 14.15 5.21 -41.12
CA LEU A 746 13.68 6.60 -41.10
C LEU A 746 12.82 6.90 -39.87
N ASP A 747 12.99 8.10 -39.31
CA ASP A 747 12.11 8.65 -38.28
C ASP A 747 10.78 9.15 -38.90
N VAL A 748 9.70 9.22 -38.12
CA VAL A 748 8.37 9.59 -38.63
C VAL A 748 8.37 11.04 -39.16
N GLY A 749 7.94 11.22 -40.41
CA GLY A 749 8.03 12.50 -41.13
C GLY A 749 9.36 12.71 -41.89
N GLU A 750 10.28 11.75 -41.88
CA GLU A 750 11.54 11.83 -42.62
C GLU A 750 11.41 11.31 -44.07
N MET A 751 12.24 11.85 -44.96
CA MET A 751 12.36 11.46 -46.37
C MET A 751 13.74 10.86 -46.65
N SER A 752 13.79 9.73 -47.36
CA SER A 752 15.02 9.00 -47.64
C SER A 752 15.94 9.71 -48.66
N PRO A 753 17.24 9.37 -48.69
CA PRO A 753 18.04 9.47 -49.92
C PRO A 753 17.44 8.56 -51.02
N ILE A 754 17.95 8.66 -52.25
CA ILE A 754 17.50 7.78 -53.35
C ILE A 754 17.88 6.32 -53.03
N VAL A 755 16.89 5.42 -53.07
CA VAL A 755 17.03 3.98 -52.81
C VAL A 755 16.90 3.22 -54.12
N ASP A 756 17.88 2.37 -54.41
CA ASP A 756 17.98 1.58 -55.64
C ASP A 756 17.43 0.15 -55.42
N THR A 757 16.60 -0.36 -56.34
CA THR A 757 16.01 -1.71 -56.26
C THR A 757 15.80 -2.31 -57.65
N ASP A 758 15.50 -3.62 -57.73
CA ASP A 758 15.11 -4.29 -58.98
C ASP A 758 13.91 -3.62 -59.67
N SER A 759 13.08 -2.87 -58.94
CA SER A 759 11.88 -2.21 -59.49
C SER A 759 12.17 -0.83 -60.10
N GLY A 760 13.39 -0.31 -59.92
CA GLY A 760 13.79 1.06 -60.26
C GLY A 760 14.31 1.83 -59.04
N VAL A 761 14.47 3.15 -59.20
CA VAL A 761 14.97 4.05 -58.14
C VAL A 761 13.82 4.73 -57.41
N HIS A 762 13.95 4.90 -56.10
CA HIS A 762 12.88 5.34 -55.21
C HIS A 762 13.30 6.51 -54.30
N ILE A 763 12.32 7.32 -53.90
CA ILE A 763 12.37 8.13 -52.67
C ILE A 763 11.26 7.61 -51.75
N ILE A 764 11.55 7.48 -50.45
CA ILE A 764 10.61 6.95 -49.43
C ILE A 764 10.29 8.07 -48.44
N TRP A 765 9.03 8.18 -48.02
CA TRP A 765 8.58 9.06 -46.95
C TRP A 765 7.93 8.24 -45.82
N ARG A 766 8.34 8.47 -44.58
CA ARG A 766 7.89 7.75 -43.38
C ARG A 766 6.61 8.38 -42.80
N ILE A 767 5.52 7.62 -42.66
CA ILE A 767 4.20 8.13 -42.25
C ILE A 767 3.85 7.77 -40.80
N GLU A 768 3.89 6.47 -40.45
CA GLU A 768 3.56 5.89 -39.12
C GLU A 768 4.50 4.74 -38.79
#